data_AF-A0A0E4CYF8-F1
#
_entry.id   AF-A0A0E4CYF8-F1
#
_cell.length_a   1.000
_cell.length_b   1.000
_cell.length_c   1.000
_cell.angle_alpha   90.00
_cell.angle_beta   90.00
_cell.angle_gamma   90.00
#
_symmetry.space_group_name_H-M   'P 1'
#
loop_
_entity.id
_entity.type
_entity.pdbx_description
1 polymer ?
#
loop_
_entity_poly.entity_id
_entity_poly.type
_entity_poly.pdbx_seq_one_letter_code
_entity_poly.pdbx_strand_id
1 'polypeptide(L)'
;MELIITARSKFQEDTEYTGLNGHGLHASIEITGGTGSAKQPFQAMVRITNLGGATWSGVIHVELPFAKANPRFFLPAFMYARNCGEAPQNVPNEFPRLREGSPSRPSSPWWMVRSDRLSHPAALVYDNGKIFGLCASPYFISREGDKTQWKPELAGEFYQYSGYTCSLAKGTVGYTLGYENAPLLFIKSRLVKERAPLDENCFELAASESVEFTLDLYEYEAESELGINAAIEEIYSRYHQPPRPGSDLRTAAADLSQAIYQYAWLPEERNYSTFVYEDKETGGYRYNKIISISWTDGLPVAVPVLMAALRLRDEPMRCQALSCIQNIAENSLNPASGLPYEAYQNGKWSINGWWFDGMRTPGHSAYLCAQALFYIMKAYEFEKRLHNILHGDWMVFVKKVLLVLEKSKNSDDEYPSILSERTGAGLEYDSFSGTWCMAAMAYYSWLTGDSTHLDSLKRSEKHYYEAYVRRMECYGAPLDADKAVDSEGILAYIKAVRYLHALTGDALYLDHMRDAIGYEFTFKFAYNSPVKVPPLSTVGWSSCGGSVTSVANPHIHPMSSNLVDELYYFVQQRKDPYVWQRMLDTIGWGCQTYNRYDREFDHGKKGWMSERYCHSEGLLTETYSDGSPASTWFCLMPWASGSIIEGLVGDYWEADVR
;
A
#
# COMPACT_ATOMS: atom_id res chain seq x y z
N MET A 1 -4.90 -31.82 -11.72
CA MET A 1 -5.77 -30.63 -11.64
C MET A 1 -6.66 -30.59 -12.85
N GLU A 2 -7.94 -30.28 -12.66
CA GLU A 2 -8.90 -30.06 -13.74
C GLU A 2 -9.34 -28.59 -13.69
N LEU A 3 -9.23 -27.88 -14.81
CA LEU A 3 -9.63 -26.47 -14.92
C LEU A 3 -11.05 -26.39 -15.47
N ILE A 4 -11.83 -25.45 -14.94
CA ILE A 4 -13.18 -25.16 -15.42
C ILE A 4 -13.09 -23.97 -16.36
N ILE A 5 -13.55 -24.10 -17.60
CA ILE A 5 -13.55 -23.00 -18.57
C ILE A 5 -14.98 -22.66 -18.98
N THR A 6 -15.34 -21.40 -18.75
CA THR A 6 -16.64 -20.83 -19.09
C THR A 6 -16.46 -19.52 -19.85
N ALA A 7 -17.53 -19.02 -20.47
CA ALA A 7 -17.50 -17.74 -21.15
C ALA A 7 -18.81 -16.98 -20.98
N ARG A 8 -18.71 -15.66 -21.15
CA ARG A 8 -19.81 -14.70 -21.21
C ARG A 8 -19.67 -13.89 -22.49
N SER A 9 -20.64 -13.96 -23.40
CA SER A 9 -20.64 -13.18 -24.63
C SER A 9 -21.16 -11.76 -24.37
N LYS A 10 -20.63 -10.78 -25.11
CA LYS A 10 -21.16 -9.40 -25.12
C LYS A 10 -22.63 -9.32 -25.57
N PHE A 11 -23.10 -10.31 -26.33
CA PHE A 11 -24.45 -10.31 -26.93
C PHE A 11 -25.48 -11.11 -26.12
N GLN A 12 -25.09 -11.74 -25.02
CA GLN A 12 -26.04 -12.46 -24.18
C GLN A 12 -26.78 -11.49 -23.23
N GLU A 13 -28.05 -11.78 -22.94
CA GLU A 13 -28.88 -10.91 -22.09
C GLU A 13 -28.55 -11.03 -20.59
N ASP A 14 -28.21 -12.23 -20.13
CA ASP A 14 -27.89 -12.49 -18.73
C ASP A 14 -26.43 -12.19 -18.36
N THR A 15 -26.10 -12.37 -17.09
CA THR A 15 -24.75 -12.13 -16.56
C THR A 15 -23.98 -13.40 -16.20
N GLU A 16 -24.53 -14.55 -16.59
CA GLU A 16 -24.04 -15.88 -16.20
C GLU A 16 -22.91 -16.34 -17.11
N TYR A 17 -21.94 -17.02 -16.51
CA TYR A 17 -20.89 -17.70 -17.24
C TYR A 17 -21.36 -19.12 -17.60
N THR A 18 -21.33 -19.46 -18.88
CA THR A 18 -21.80 -20.75 -19.39
C THR A 18 -20.69 -21.51 -20.13
N GLY A 19 -20.89 -22.80 -20.38
CA GLY A 19 -19.89 -23.64 -21.05
C GLY A 19 -19.60 -23.19 -22.49
N LEU A 20 -18.35 -23.38 -22.93
CA LEU A 20 -17.84 -22.89 -24.21
C LEU A 20 -18.62 -23.31 -25.46
N ASN A 21 -19.25 -24.50 -25.43
CA ASN A 21 -20.02 -25.02 -26.56
C ASN A 21 -21.15 -24.06 -26.99
N GLY A 22 -21.81 -23.39 -26.04
CA GLY A 22 -22.87 -22.41 -26.33
C GLY A 22 -22.36 -21.13 -27.00
N HIS A 23 -21.04 -20.90 -26.95
CA HIS A 23 -20.36 -19.73 -27.51
C HIS A 23 -19.65 -20.01 -28.84
N GLY A 24 -19.71 -21.25 -29.35
CA GLY A 24 -18.93 -21.66 -30.51
C GLY A 24 -17.41 -21.70 -30.24
N LEU A 25 -17.02 -21.75 -28.97
CA LEU A 25 -15.61 -21.82 -28.55
C LEU A 25 -15.23 -23.26 -28.20
N HIS A 26 -13.97 -23.60 -28.46
CA HIS A 26 -13.37 -24.87 -28.04
C HIS A 26 -12.09 -24.60 -27.25
N ALA A 27 -11.86 -25.37 -26.19
CA ALA A 27 -10.64 -25.31 -25.39
C ALA A 27 -9.89 -26.64 -25.46
N SER A 28 -8.57 -26.54 -25.55
CA SER A 28 -7.64 -27.63 -25.27
C SER A 28 -6.68 -27.19 -24.17
N ILE A 29 -6.39 -28.10 -23.24
CA ILE A 29 -5.56 -27.82 -22.07
C ILE A 29 -4.49 -28.89 -22.00
N GLU A 30 -3.24 -28.46 -21.91
CA GLU A 30 -2.10 -29.33 -21.63
C GLU A 30 -1.45 -28.87 -20.33
N ILE A 31 -1.48 -29.73 -19.31
CA ILE A 31 -0.81 -29.46 -18.03
C ILE A 31 0.52 -30.22 -18.05
N THR A 32 1.62 -29.48 -17.99
CA THR A 32 2.98 -30.01 -18.07
C THR A 32 3.84 -29.56 -16.89
N GLY A 33 4.89 -30.34 -16.64
CA GLY A 33 5.98 -29.97 -15.72
C GLY A 33 5.57 -29.74 -14.27
N GLY A 34 6.52 -29.27 -13.45
CA GLY A 34 6.25 -28.75 -12.11
C GLY A 34 6.02 -29.78 -11.01
N THR A 35 6.09 -29.28 -9.78
CA THR A 35 5.71 -29.98 -8.54
C THR A 35 4.54 -29.29 -7.84
N GLY A 36 4.03 -28.19 -8.40
CA GLY A 36 3.04 -27.31 -7.75
C GLY A 36 3.65 -26.35 -6.72
N SER A 37 4.94 -26.48 -6.41
CA SER A 37 5.64 -25.58 -5.50
C SER A 37 5.79 -24.17 -6.09
N ALA A 38 6.07 -23.18 -5.24
CA ALA A 38 6.32 -21.81 -5.67
C ALA A 38 7.39 -21.69 -6.78
N LYS A 39 8.49 -22.44 -6.66
CA LYS A 39 9.62 -22.45 -7.60
C LYS A 39 9.36 -23.22 -8.89
N GLN A 40 8.49 -24.23 -8.81
CA GLN A 40 8.20 -25.14 -9.91
C GLN A 40 6.69 -25.37 -9.98
N PRO A 41 5.90 -24.35 -10.33
CA PRO A 41 4.47 -24.52 -10.51
C PRO A 41 4.18 -25.50 -11.65
N PHE A 42 3.01 -26.13 -11.63
CA PHE A 42 2.52 -26.83 -12.82
C PHE A 42 2.21 -25.78 -13.90
N GLN A 43 2.50 -26.07 -15.16
CA GLN A 43 2.20 -25.15 -16.25
C GLN A 43 1.01 -25.67 -17.05
N ALA A 44 -0.10 -24.93 -17.01
CA ALA A 44 -1.27 -25.22 -17.84
C ALA A 44 -1.24 -24.33 -19.08
N MET A 45 -0.95 -24.92 -20.23
CA MET A 45 -1.09 -24.30 -21.53
C MET A 45 -2.53 -24.45 -22.00
N VAL A 46 -3.24 -23.33 -22.13
CA VAL A 46 -4.64 -23.29 -22.53
C VAL A 46 -4.71 -22.66 -23.92
N ARG A 47 -5.34 -23.37 -24.86
CA ARG A 47 -5.64 -22.88 -26.20
C ARG A 47 -7.14 -22.80 -26.40
N ILE A 48 -7.63 -21.61 -26.73
CA ILE A 48 -9.03 -21.35 -27.07
C ILE A 48 -9.14 -21.06 -28.56
N THR A 49 -10.05 -21.74 -29.24
CA THR A 49 -10.32 -21.56 -30.67
C THR A 49 -11.77 -21.18 -30.88
N ASN A 50 -12.03 -20.15 -31.69
CA ASN A 50 -13.37 -19.84 -32.16
C ASN A 50 -13.73 -20.72 -33.36
N LEU A 51 -14.62 -21.70 -33.15
CA LEU A 51 -15.13 -22.59 -34.18
C LEU A 51 -16.34 -22.00 -34.92
N GLY A 52 -16.86 -20.85 -34.47
CA GLY A 52 -17.95 -20.14 -35.09
C GLY A 52 -17.55 -19.47 -36.41
N GLY A 53 -18.56 -19.19 -37.26
CA GLY A 53 -18.37 -18.50 -38.54
C GLY A 53 -18.26 -16.96 -38.44
N ALA A 54 -18.29 -16.40 -37.23
CA ALA A 54 -18.23 -14.96 -36.97
C ALA A 54 -17.28 -14.67 -35.81
N THR A 55 -16.82 -13.42 -35.69
CA THR A 55 -16.01 -12.98 -34.56
C THR A 55 -16.78 -13.14 -33.25
N TRP A 56 -16.17 -13.84 -32.30
CA TRP A 56 -16.66 -13.92 -30.94
C TRP A 56 -16.10 -12.76 -30.12
N SER A 57 -16.92 -12.15 -29.27
CA SER A 57 -16.55 -11.05 -28.38
C SER A 57 -17.21 -11.24 -27.01
N GLY A 58 -16.40 -11.24 -25.95
CA GLY A 58 -16.86 -11.48 -24.59
C GLY A 58 -15.71 -11.66 -23.61
N VAL A 59 -15.99 -12.29 -22.46
CA VAL A 59 -14.98 -12.65 -21.45
C VAL A 59 -14.93 -14.17 -21.30
N ILE A 60 -13.72 -14.74 -21.37
CA ILE A 60 -13.48 -16.17 -21.12
C ILE A 60 -12.90 -16.30 -19.73
N HIS A 61 -13.44 -17.19 -18.91
CA HIS A 61 -13.05 -17.39 -17.52
C HIS A 61 -12.52 -18.81 -17.31
N VAL A 62 -11.31 -18.90 -16.74
CA VAL A 62 -10.65 -20.15 -16.35
C VAL A 62 -10.57 -20.20 -14.83
N GLU A 63 -11.19 -21.22 -14.22
CA GLU A 63 -11.18 -21.42 -12.77
C GLU A 63 -10.35 -22.65 -12.39
N LEU A 64 -9.54 -22.49 -11.34
CA LEU A 64 -8.89 -23.57 -10.61
C LEU A 64 -9.71 -23.89 -9.35
N PRO A 65 -10.41 -25.03 -9.31
CA PRO A 65 -11.12 -25.48 -8.11
C PRO A 65 -10.16 -26.09 -7.09
N PHE A 66 -10.51 -25.95 -5.81
CA PHE A 66 -9.84 -26.61 -4.70
C PHE A 66 -10.85 -27.13 -3.67
N ALA A 67 -10.43 -28.10 -2.86
CA ALA A 67 -11.26 -28.67 -1.81
C ALA A 67 -11.35 -27.71 -0.62
N LYS A 68 -12.33 -26.80 -0.69
CA LYS A 68 -12.58 -25.75 0.28
C LYS A 68 -12.95 -26.30 1.68
N ALA A 69 -12.31 -25.78 2.72
CA ALA A 69 -12.68 -25.92 4.12
C ALA A 69 -12.91 -24.55 4.79
N ASN A 70 -11.85 -23.74 4.95
CA ASN A 70 -11.93 -22.38 5.48
C ASN A 70 -10.91 -21.46 4.75
N PRO A 71 -11.17 -21.16 3.48
CA PRO A 71 -10.18 -20.52 2.63
C PRO A 71 -9.93 -19.07 3.04
N ARG A 72 -8.66 -18.68 3.00
CA ARG A 72 -8.18 -17.31 3.13
C ARG A 72 -7.56 -16.90 1.79
N PHE A 73 -8.23 -16.01 1.07
CA PHE A 73 -7.82 -15.60 -0.27
C PHE A 73 -6.80 -14.47 -0.24
N PHE A 74 -5.87 -14.48 -1.19
CA PHE A 74 -4.84 -13.47 -1.35
C PHE A 74 -4.77 -13.06 -2.82
N LEU A 75 -5.40 -11.93 -3.12
CA LEU A 75 -5.26 -11.19 -4.38
C LEU A 75 -4.46 -9.92 -4.02
N PRO A 76 -3.15 -9.87 -4.33
CA PRO A 76 -2.25 -8.83 -3.82
C PRO A 76 -2.79 -7.41 -4.06
N ALA A 77 -2.79 -6.58 -3.02
CA ALA A 77 -3.39 -5.24 -2.95
C ALA A 77 -4.94 -5.14 -2.99
N PHE A 78 -5.69 -6.25 -3.14
CA PHE A 78 -7.14 -6.21 -3.31
C PHE A 78 -7.92 -7.04 -2.26
N MET A 79 -7.50 -8.29 -2.01
CA MET A 79 -8.17 -9.21 -1.08
C MET A 79 -7.15 -9.90 -0.21
N TYR A 80 -7.34 -9.82 1.10
CA TYR A 80 -6.54 -10.50 2.12
C TYR A 80 -7.49 -11.23 3.07
N ALA A 81 -7.41 -12.55 3.05
CA ALA A 81 -8.38 -13.47 3.65
C ALA A 81 -9.83 -13.19 3.20
N ARG A 82 -10.56 -12.38 3.96
CA ARG A 82 -11.95 -11.97 3.68
C ARG A 82 -12.14 -10.45 3.73
N ASN A 83 -11.05 -9.69 3.79
CA ASN A 83 -10.98 -8.27 4.13
C ASN A 83 -11.83 -7.96 5.39
N CYS A 84 -11.41 -8.48 6.56
CA CYS A 84 -12.14 -8.40 7.83
C CYS A 84 -13.55 -8.99 7.80
N GLY A 85 -13.63 -10.22 7.27
CA GLY A 85 -14.73 -11.22 7.32
C GLY A 85 -15.90 -11.05 8.30
N GLU A 86 -15.66 -10.57 9.52
CA GLU A 86 -16.58 -10.82 10.62
C GLU A 86 -16.96 -9.53 11.38
N ALA A 87 -16.34 -8.38 11.04
CA ALA A 87 -16.57 -7.08 11.67
C ALA A 87 -17.71 -6.30 10.95
N PRO A 88 -18.33 -5.27 11.57
CA PRO A 88 -19.67 -4.82 11.17
C PRO A 88 -19.75 -4.48 9.68
N GLN A 89 -20.81 -4.98 9.04
CA GLN A 89 -21.03 -4.89 7.60
C GLN A 89 -21.38 -3.47 7.16
N ASN A 90 -22.06 -2.73 8.02
CA ASN A 90 -22.38 -1.33 7.78
C ASN A 90 -21.20 -0.46 8.23
N VAL A 91 -20.38 -0.07 7.26
CA VAL A 91 -19.28 0.88 7.47
C VAL A 91 -19.56 2.13 6.63
N PRO A 92 -19.23 3.34 7.13
CA PRO A 92 -19.38 4.57 6.36
C PRO A 92 -18.57 4.58 5.05
N ASN A 93 -17.51 3.76 4.99
CA ASN A 93 -16.59 3.65 3.88
C ASN A 93 -16.61 2.22 3.33
N GLU A 94 -17.16 2.04 2.14
CA GLU A 94 -17.33 0.72 1.53
C GLU A 94 -16.04 0.22 0.84
N PHE A 95 -15.78 -1.07 0.91
CA PHE A 95 -14.66 -1.73 0.23
C PHE A 95 -14.96 -3.21 -0.04
N PRO A 96 -14.25 -3.88 -0.97
CA PRO A 96 -14.52 -5.28 -1.32
C PRO A 96 -14.40 -6.20 -0.10
N ARG A 97 -15.42 -7.04 0.13
CA ARG A 97 -15.48 -8.00 1.24
C ARG A 97 -16.02 -9.35 0.78
N LEU A 98 -15.49 -10.44 1.32
CA LEU A 98 -15.86 -11.81 0.92
C LEU A 98 -16.75 -12.49 1.98
N ARG A 99 -17.95 -12.95 1.62
CA ARG A 99 -18.92 -13.61 2.53
C ARG A 99 -19.74 -14.69 1.84
N GLU A 100 -20.04 -15.78 2.54
CA GLU A 100 -20.92 -16.84 2.01
C GLU A 100 -22.36 -16.38 1.76
N GLY A 101 -23.08 -17.17 0.96
CA GLY A 101 -24.52 -17.01 0.75
C GLY A 101 -24.85 -15.80 -0.13
N SER A 102 -25.84 -15.01 0.31
CA SER A 102 -26.34 -13.83 -0.42
C SER A 102 -26.18 -12.57 0.44
N PRO A 103 -24.93 -12.14 0.71
CA PRO A 103 -24.65 -10.99 1.55
C PRO A 103 -25.16 -9.69 0.90
N SER A 104 -25.41 -8.68 1.72
CA SER A 104 -25.64 -7.32 1.23
C SER A 104 -24.32 -6.64 0.87
N ARG A 105 -24.40 -5.63 -0.01
CA ARG A 105 -23.32 -4.67 -0.25
C ARG A 105 -22.76 -4.13 1.09
N PRO A 106 -21.43 -3.98 1.23
CA PRO A 106 -20.39 -4.12 0.19
C PRO A 106 -19.82 -5.54 0.00
N SER A 107 -20.44 -6.56 0.61
CA SER A 107 -19.94 -7.92 0.61
C SER A 107 -20.47 -8.75 -0.56
N SER A 108 -19.68 -9.76 -0.98
CA SER A 108 -20.03 -10.71 -2.05
C SER A 108 -19.43 -12.09 -1.77
N PRO A 109 -20.02 -13.21 -2.23
CA PRO A 109 -19.41 -14.54 -2.17
C PRO A 109 -18.31 -14.77 -3.19
N TRP A 110 -18.11 -13.85 -4.13
CA TRP A 110 -17.06 -13.91 -5.14
C TRP A 110 -16.71 -12.53 -5.65
N TRP A 111 -15.50 -12.40 -6.21
CA TRP A 111 -15.03 -11.17 -6.83
C TRP A 111 -14.35 -11.49 -8.16
N MET A 112 -14.59 -10.63 -9.14
CA MET A 112 -13.79 -10.49 -10.36
C MET A 112 -13.24 -9.07 -10.39
N VAL A 113 -11.96 -8.95 -10.71
CA VAL A 113 -11.28 -7.67 -10.75
C VAL A 113 -10.32 -7.62 -11.93
N ARG A 114 -10.20 -6.44 -12.56
CA ARG A 114 -9.17 -6.18 -13.58
C ARG A 114 -7.78 -6.38 -13.01
N SER A 115 -6.88 -6.97 -13.79
CA SER A 115 -5.55 -7.38 -13.33
C SER A 115 -4.68 -6.25 -12.78
N ASP A 116 -4.80 -5.04 -13.31
CA ASP A 116 -4.06 -3.86 -12.85
C ASP A 116 -4.49 -3.36 -11.47
N ARG A 117 -5.52 -3.93 -10.84
CA ARG A 117 -5.81 -3.73 -9.42
C ARG A 117 -4.91 -4.56 -8.51
N LEU A 118 -4.16 -5.50 -9.07
CA LEU A 118 -3.28 -6.38 -8.31
C LEU A 118 -1.83 -5.96 -8.48
N SER A 119 -1.11 -5.82 -7.36
CA SER A 119 0.32 -5.48 -7.37
C SER A 119 1.19 -6.59 -8.00
N HIS A 120 0.70 -7.82 -7.93
CA HIS A 120 1.26 -9.02 -8.54
C HIS A 120 0.14 -9.76 -9.26
N PRO A 121 0.39 -10.32 -10.47
CA PRO A 121 -0.67 -10.92 -11.26
C PRO A 121 -0.96 -12.35 -10.78
N ALA A 122 -1.63 -12.48 -9.64
CA ALA A 122 -1.94 -13.78 -9.03
C ALA A 122 -3.21 -13.76 -8.17
N ALA A 123 -3.84 -14.93 -8.08
CA ALA A 123 -4.88 -15.24 -7.13
C ALA A 123 -4.47 -16.50 -6.35
N LEU A 124 -4.19 -16.33 -5.06
CA LEU A 124 -3.72 -17.38 -4.16
C LEU A 124 -4.77 -17.63 -3.06
N VAL A 125 -4.71 -18.80 -2.45
CA VAL A 125 -5.52 -19.15 -1.29
C VAL A 125 -4.72 -20.04 -0.35
N TYR A 126 -4.78 -19.74 0.94
CA TYR A 126 -4.39 -20.67 1.99
C TYR A 126 -5.63 -21.37 2.52
N ASP A 127 -5.62 -22.69 2.53
CA ASP A 127 -6.68 -23.49 3.13
C ASP A 127 -6.13 -24.82 3.65
N ASN A 128 -6.51 -25.17 4.89
CA ASN A 128 -6.19 -26.44 5.55
C ASN A 128 -4.72 -26.90 5.41
N GLY A 129 -3.75 -26.02 5.67
CA GLY A 129 -2.33 -26.35 5.61
C GLY A 129 -1.71 -26.34 4.21
N LYS A 130 -2.44 -25.86 3.20
CA LYS A 130 -1.97 -25.81 1.81
C LYS A 130 -2.16 -24.44 1.18
N ILE A 131 -1.30 -24.14 0.22
CA ILE A 131 -1.47 -23.06 -0.74
C ILE A 131 -1.98 -23.65 -2.05
N PHE A 132 -3.06 -23.07 -2.56
CA PHE A 132 -3.50 -23.24 -3.94
C PHE A 132 -3.45 -21.89 -4.63
N GLY A 133 -3.35 -21.87 -5.96
CA GLY A 133 -3.37 -20.60 -6.67
C GLY A 133 -3.08 -20.70 -8.14
N LEU A 134 -3.20 -19.56 -8.80
CA LEU A 134 -2.71 -19.38 -10.15
C LEU A 134 -2.06 -18.02 -10.36
N CYS A 135 -1.18 -17.95 -11.35
CA CYS A 135 -0.53 -16.75 -11.84
C CYS A 135 -0.50 -16.77 -13.37
N ALA A 136 -0.68 -15.62 -14.01
CA ALA A 136 -0.65 -15.47 -15.45
C ALA A 136 -0.30 -14.03 -15.84
N SER A 137 -0.11 -13.72 -17.12
CA SER A 137 0.14 -12.33 -17.51
C SER A 137 -1.03 -11.41 -17.14
N PRO A 138 -0.79 -10.22 -16.58
CA PRO A 138 -1.85 -9.25 -16.28
C PRO A 138 -2.55 -8.73 -17.55
N TYR A 139 -1.92 -8.74 -18.71
CA TYR A 139 -2.55 -8.27 -19.95
C TYR A 139 -1.98 -8.96 -21.19
N PHE A 140 -2.67 -8.76 -22.32
CA PHE A 140 -2.24 -9.20 -23.63
C PHE A 140 -1.71 -8.02 -24.44
N ILE A 141 -0.75 -8.32 -25.31
CA ILE A 141 -0.21 -7.41 -26.32
C ILE A 141 -0.51 -7.96 -27.72
N SER A 142 -0.62 -7.07 -28.68
CA SER A 142 -0.64 -7.38 -30.11
C SER A 142 0.78 -7.28 -30.67
N ARG A 143 1.22 -8.34 -31.36
CA ARG A 143 2.50 -8.40 -32.06
C ARG A 143 2.26 -8.93 -33.45
N GLU A 144 2.47 -8.09 -34.46
CA GLU A 144 2.26 -8.46 -35.87
C GLU A 144 0.84 -9.01 -36.17
N GLY A 145 -0.16 -8.59 -35.38
CA GLY A 145 -1.54 -9.05 -35.46
C GLY A 145 -1.90 -10.20 -34.51
N ASP A 146 -0.91 -10.84 -33.88
CA ASP A 146 -1.12 -11.93 -32.94
C ASP A 146 -1.28 -11.43 -31.51
N LYS A 147 -2.31 -11.94 -30.81
CA LYS A 147 -2.59 -11.65 -29.41
C LYS A 147 -1.78 -12.59 -28.52
N THR A 148 -0.85 -12.05 -27.75
CA THR A 148 0.06 -12.82 -26.90
C THR A 148 0.07 -12.30 -25.47
N GLN A 149 0.26 -13.19 -24.49
CA GLN A 149 0.45 -12.77 -23.10
C GLN A 149 1.69 -11.89 -22.99
N TRP A 150 1.55 -10.74 -22.32
CA TRP A 150 2.69 -9.89 -22.01
C TRP A 150 3.69 -10.59 -21.06
N LYS A 151 4.98 -10.28 -21.28
CA LYS A 151 6.10 -10.57 -20.36
C LYS A 151 7.06 -9.38 -20.37
N PRO A 152 7.85 -9.16 -19.30
CA PRO A 152 8.76 -8.01 -19.20
C PRO A 152 9.65 -7.76 -20.41
N GLU A 153 10.16 -8.83 -21.03
CA GLU A 153 11.07 -8.83 -22.17
C GLU A 153 10.37 -8.66 -23.54
N LEU A 154 9.04 -8.71 -23.59
CA LEU A 154 8.27 -8.67 -24.82
C LEU A 154 7.73 -7.27 -25.12
N ALA A 155 8.16 -6.70 -26.24
CA ALA A 155 7.57 -5.49 -26.82
C ALA A 155 6.32 -5.83 -27.63
N GLY A 156 5.32 -4.95 -27.57
CA GLY A 156 4.10 -5.02 -28.36
C GLY A 156 3.13 -3.92 -27.97
N GLU A 157 2.08 -3.74 -28.78
CA GLU A 157 1.02 -2.78 -28.46
C GLU A 157 0.08 -3.40 -27.44
N PHE A 158 -0.32 -2.64 -26.41
CA PHE A 158 -1.33 -3.12 -25.48
C PHE A 158 -2.61 -3.52 -26.23
N TYR A 159 -3.09 -4.75 -26.00
CA TYR A 159 -4.34 -5.23 -26.57
C TYR A 159 -5.48 -5.15 -25.56
N GLN A 160 -5.38 -5.90 -24.46
CA GLN A 160 -6.47 -6.01 -23.48
C GLN A 160 -5.96 -6.45 -22.11
N TYR A 161 -6.55 -5.90 -21.05
CA TYR A 161 -6.36 -6.39 -19.68
C TYR A 161 -7.01 -7.75 -19.47
N SER A 162 -6.35 -8.57 -18.69
CA SER A 162 -6.94 -9.76 -18.10
C SER A 162 -7.63 -9.44 -16.77
N GLY A 163 -8.26 -10.43 -16.16
CA GLY A 163 -8.84 -10.32 -14.84
C GLY A 163 -8.49 -11.51 -13.95
N TYR A 164 -8.69 -11.31 -12.65
CA TYR A 164 -8.49 -12.33 -11.62
C TYR A 164 -9.75 -12.48 -10.79
N THR A 165 -9.99 -13.70 -10.31
CA THR A 165 -11.21 -14.01 -9.58
C THR A 165 -10.94 -14.82 -8.33
N CYS A 166 -11.79 -14.64 -7.31
CA CYS A 166 -11.89 -15.55 -6.17
C CYS A 166 -13.37 -15.84 -5.88
N SER A 167 -13.69 -17.08 -5.53
CA SER A 167 -15.04 -17.47 -5.13
C SER A 167 -15.00 -18.28 -3.86
N LEU A 168 -15.51 -17.68 -2.78
CA LEU A 168 -15.78 -18.39 -1.54
C LEU A 168 -16.90 -19.40 -1.77
N ALA A 169 -17.98 -19.03 -2.46
CA ALA A 169 -19.10 -19.95 -2.71
C ALA A 169 -18.70 -21.22 -3.45
N LYS A 170 -17.87 -21.10 -4.51
CA LYS A 170 -17.43 -22.25 -5.32
C LYS A 170 -16.18 -22.95 -4.79
N GLY A 171 -15.33 -22.26 -4.02
CA GLY A 171 -13.98 -22.76 -3.71
C GLY A 171 -13.07 -22.71 -4.94
N THR A 172 -13.01 -21.55 -5.59
CA THR A 172 -12.21 -21.35 -6.81
C THR A 172 -11.38 -20.08 -6.75
N VAL A 173 -10.24 -20.11 -7.44
CA VAL A 173 -9.53 -18.92 -7.93
C VAL A 173 -9.50 -18.96 -9.46
N GLY A 174 -9.39 -17.82 -10.13
CA GLY A 174 -9.54 -17.80 -11.59
C GLY A 174 -8.81 -16.67 -12.29
N TYR A 175 -8.70 -16.81 -13.61
CA TYR A 175 -8.10 -15.88 -14.56
C TYR A 175 -9.04 -15.67 -15.75
N THR A 176 -9.06 -14.46 -16.33
CA THR A 176 -9.92 -14.16 -17.48
C THR A 176 -9.16 -13.58 -18.68
N LEU A 177 -9.64 -13.92 -19.89
CA LEU A 177 -9.30 -13.22 -21.12
C LEU A 177 -10.37 -12.15 -21.34
N GLY A 178 -9.95 -10.89 -21.42
CA GLY A 178 -10.82 -9.77 -21.07
C GLY A 178 -10.96 -9.69 -19.55
N TYR A 179 -11.81 -8.81 -19.05
CA TYR A 179 -11.98 -8.63 -17.61
C TYR A 179 -13.40 -8.20 -17.26
N GLU A 180 -13.77 -8.36 -16.00
CA GLU A 180 -14.93 -7.68 -15.42
C GLU A 180 -14.58 -7.18 -14.02
N ASN A 181 -15.20 -6.07 -13.62
CA ASN A 181 -15.25 -5.65 -12.23
C ASN A 181 -16.62 -6.04 -11.67
N ALA A 182 -16.68 -7.15 -10.94
CA ALA A 182 -17.94 -7.78 -10.55
C ALA A 182 -17.86 -8.42 -9.15
N PRO A 183 -18.97 -8.44 -8.39
CA PRO A 183 -20.28 -7.86 -8.73
C PRO A 183 -20.34 -6.33 -8.65
N LEU A 184 -19.30 -5.68 -8.10
CA LEU A 184 -19.23 -4.24 -7.91
C LEU A 184 -17.86 -3.72 -8.33
N LEU A 185 -17.83 -2.49 -8.84
CA LEU A 185 -16.62 -1.72 -9.09
C LEU A 185 -16.43 -0.67 -7.99
N PHE A 186 -15.41 -0.86 -7.14
CA PHE A 186 -15.02 0.11 -6.11
C PHE A 186 -14.05 1.13 -6.71
N ILE A 187 -14.55 2.33 -6.97
CA ILE A 187 -13.71 3.47 -7.38
C ILE A 187 -13.15 4.11 -6.12
N LYS A 188 -14.01 4.52 -5.18
CA LYS A 188 -13.63 4.98 -3.83
C LYS A 188 -14.70 4.54 -2.83
N SER A 189 -14.42 4.68 -1.55
CA SER A 189 -15.30 4.23 -0.46
C SER A 189 -16.75 4.71 -0.51
N ARG A 190 -17.03 5.84 -1.17
CA ARG A 190 -18.38 6.41 -1.37
C ARG A 190 -18.81 6.49 -2.83
N LEU A 191 -18.09 5.82 -3.72
CA LEU A 191 -18.38 5.73 -5.15
C LEU A 191 -18.12 4.30 -5.62
N VAL A 192 -19.17 3.48 -5.52
CA VAL A 192 -19.17 2.10 -5.98
C VAL A 192 -20.23 1.98 -7.06
N LYS A 193 -19.86 1.36 -8.17
CA LYS A 193 -20.74 1.13 -9.31
C LYS A 193 -21.14 -0.33 -9.37
N GLU A 194 -22.34 -0.59 -9.84
CA GLU A 194 -22.81 -1.95 -10.16
C GLU A 194 -22.00 -2.53 -11.33
N ARG A 195 -22.01 -3.87 -11.45
CA ARG A 195 -21.43 -4.60 -12.59
C ARG A 195 -21.93 -4.00 -13.91
N ALA A 196 -21.01 -3.45 -14.70
CA ALA A 196 -21.33 -2.89 -16.00
C ALA A 196 -21.61 -3.99 -17.04
N PRO A 197 -22.40 -3.70 -18.10
CA PRO A 197 -22.46 -4.55 -19.29
C PRO A 197 -21.06 -4.73 -19.91
N LEU A 198 -20.88 -5.83 -20.64
CA LEU A 198 -19.66 -6.06 -21.40
C LEU A 198 -19.55 -5.07 -22.56
N ASP A 199 -18.39 -4.43 -22.69
CA ASP A 199 -18.06 -3.51 -23.77
C ASP A 199 -16.57 -3.56 -24.14
N GLU A 200 -15.79 -2.50 -23.89
CA GLU A 200 -14.36 -2.41 -24.21
C GLU A 200 -13.48 -3.40 -23.44
N ASN A 201 -14.04 -4.06 -22.41
CA ASN A 201 -13.39 -5.06 -21.58
C ASN A 201 -13.41 -6.49 -22.18
N CYS A 202 -13.98 -6.66 -23.37
CA CYS A 202 -14.05 -7.96 -24.05
C CYS A 202 -12.71 -8.37 -24.69
N PHE A 203 -12.49 -9.67 -24.76
CA PHE A 203 -11.52 -10.29 -25.65
C PHE A 203 -12.24 -10.73 -26.93
N GLU A 204 -11.60 -10.52 -28.07
CA GLU A 204 -12.18 -10.89 -29.37
C GLU A 204 -11.41 -12.04 -30.00
N LEU A 205 -12.12 -12.93 -30.68
CA LEU A 205 -11.55 -14.01 -31.49
C LEU A 205 -12.27 -14.05 -32.84
N ALA A 206 -11.56 -13.74 -33.93
CA ALA A 206 -12.08 -13.90 -35.28
C ALA A 206 -12.46 -15.37 -35.55
N ALA A 207 -13.26 -15.60 -36.58
CA ALA A 207 -13.63 -16.95 -36.99
C ALA A 207 -12.37 -17.79 -37.26
N SER A 208 -12.31 -18.99 -36.69
CA SER A 208 -11.14 -19.90 -36.73
C SER A 208 -9.85 -19.38 -36.05
N GLU A 209 -9.86 -18.21 -35.43
CA GLU A 209 -8.72 -17.70 -34.66
C GLU A 209 -8.52 -18.57 -33.41
N SER A 210 -7.26 -18.78 -33.05
CA SER A 210 -6.88 -19.39 -31.77
C SER A 210 -6.02 -18.44 -30.97
N VAL A 211 -6.23 -18.40 -29.66
CA VAL A 211 -5.32 -17.77 -28.69
C VAL A 211 -4.76 -18.83 -27.77
N GLU A 212 -3.46 -18.75 -27.48
CA GLU A 212 -2.77 -19.61 -26.53
C GLU A 212 -2.21 -18.77 -25.38
N PHE A 213 -2.34 -19.28 -24.16
CA PHE A 213 -1.83 -18.64 -22.96
C PHE A 213 -1.45 -19.69 -21.92
N THR A 214 -0.55 -19.31 -21.00
CA THR A 214 -0.08 -20.18 -19.92
C THR A 214 -0.57 -19.66 -18.57
N LEU A 215 -0.93 -20.60 -17.70
CA LEU A 215 -1.18 -20.40 -16.28
C LEU A 215 -0.14 -21.18 -15.48
N ASP A 216 0.50 -20.54 -14.52
CA ASP A 216 1.30 -21.20 -13.51
C ASP A 216 0.40 -21.56 -12.33
N LEU A 217 0.26 -22.86 -12.04
CA LEU A 217 -0.65 -23.39 -11.03
C LEU A 217 0.13 -23.85 -9.79
N TYR A 218 -0.32 -23.42 -8.62
CA TYR A 218 0.29 -23.74 -7.33
C TYR A 218 -0.58 -24.72 -6.55
N GLU A 219 0.08 -25.72 -5.94
CA GLU A 219 -0.47 -26.62 -4.94
C GLU A 219 0.68 -27.14 -4.06
N TYR A 220 0.83 -26.62 -2.85
CA TYR A 220 1.91 -27.02 -1.92
C TYR A 220 1.54 -26.85 -0.45
N GLU A 221 2.22 -27.58 0.44
CA GLU A 221 2.02 -27.48 1.89
C GLU A 221 2.59 -26.17 2.45
N ALA A 222 1.89 -25.59 3.44
CA ALA A 222 2.32 -24.43 4.19
C ALA A 222 1.80 -24.46 5.63
N GLU A 223 2.63 -24.05 6.58
CA GLU A 223 2.25 -24.05 8.00
C GLU A 223 1.25 -22.95 8.37
N SER A 224 1.23 -21.86 7.59
CA SER A 224 0.32 -20.73 7.79
C SER A 224 0.17 -19.92 6.51
N GLU A 225 -0.65 -18.87 6.59
CA GLU A 225 -0.93 -17.90 5.54
C GLU A 225 0.36 -17.28 4.95
N LEU A 226 1.41 -17.11 5.75
CA LEU A 226 2.75 -16.69 5.29
C LEU A 226 3.30 -17.49 4.11
N GLY A 227 2.85 -18.73 3.91
CA GLY A 227 3.27 -19.58 2.79
C GLY A 227 3.10 -18.92 1.42
N ILE A 228 2.16 -17.96 1.27
CA ILE A 228 1.98 -17.23 0.01
C ILE A 228 3.24 -16.47 -0.44
N ASN A 229 4.09 -16.03 0.50
CA ASN A 229 5.23 -15.17 0.20
C ASN A 229 6.24 -15.86 -0.74
N ALA A 230 6.36 -17.18 -0.66
CA ALA A 230 7.20 -17.95 -1.58
C ALA A 230 6.71 -17.82 -3.02
N ALA A 231 5.40 -17.91 -3.26
CA ALA A 231 4.84 -17.70 -4.60
C ALA A 231 4.99 -16.25 -5.06
N ILE A 232 4.74 -15.28 -4.18
CA ILE A 232 4.86 -13.84 -4.49
C ILE A 232 6.27 -13.47 -4.95
N GLU A 233 7.31 -14.00 -4.31
CA GLU A 233 8.71 -13.76 -4.68
C GLU A 233 9.08 -14.33 -6.05
N GLU A 234 8.61 -15.55 -6.36
CA GLU A 234 8.81 -16.18 -7.67
C GLU A 234 7.99 -15.47 -8.77
N ILE A 235 6.82 -14.93 -8.44
CA ILE A 235 6.00 -14.11 -9.35
C ILE A 235 6.72 -12.80 -9.65
N TYR A 236 7.26 -12.14 -8.62
CA TYR A 236 8.07 -10.94 -8.79
C TYR A 236 9.24 -11.22 -9.74
N SER A 237 9.98 -12.30 -9.52
CA SER A 237 11.13 -12.66 -10.35
C SER A 237 10.78 -12.87 -11.84
N ARG A 238 9.56 -13.30 -12.15
CA ARG A 238 9.05 -13.50 -13.52
C ARG A 238 8.54 -12.23 -14.19
N TYR A 239 7.89 -11.35 -13.43
CA TYR A 239 7.19 -10.18 -13.98
C TYR A 239 7.88 -8.85 -13.67
N HIS A 240 9.01 -8.88 -12.96
CA HIS A 240 9.72 -7.67 -12.56
C HIS A 240 10.07 -6.80 -13.76
N GLN A 241 9.65 -5.55 -13.68
CA GLN A 241 10.18 -4.46 -14.49
C GLN A 241 10.65 -3.36 -13.56
N PRO A 242 11.89 -2.86 -13.69
CA PRO A 242 12.37 -1.80 -12.83
C PRO A 242 11.54 -0.51 -13.03
N PRO A 243 11.51 0.38 -12.03
CA PRO A 243 10.96 1.73 -12.20
C PRO A 243 11.65 2.45 -13.37
N ARG A 244 10.92 3.34 -14.08
CA ARG A 244 11.52 4.19 -15.12
C ARG A 244 12.69 5.02 -14.55
N PRO A 245 13.68 5.40 -15.37
CA PRO A 245 14.71 6.33 -14.95
C PRO A 245 14.15 7.67 -14.42
N GLY A 246 14.44 7.94 -13.15
CA GLY A 246 14.12 9.18 -12.44
C GLY A 246 15.32 10.12 -12.35
N SER A 247 15.24 11.08 -11.43
CA SER A 247 16.41 11.84 -10.99
C SER A 247 17.34 10.96 -10.16
N ASP A 248 18.59 11.38 -9.94
CA ASP A 248 19.41 10.75 -8.90
C ASP A 248 18.84 11.08 -7.50
N LEU A 249 19.22 10.27 -6.52
CA LEU A 249 18.73 10.35 -5.14
C LEU A 249 18.94 11.74 -4.51
N ARG A 250 20.07 12.40 -4.78
CA ARG A 250 20.40 13.71 -4.19
C ARG A 250 19.57 14.81 -4.83
N THR A 251 19.42 14.77 -6.15
CA THR A 251 18.56 15.70 -6.89
C THR A 251 17.10 15.55 -6.47
N ALA A 252 16.59 14.32 -6.34
CA ALA A 252 15.23 14.08 -5.87
C ALA A 252 14.99 14.61 -4.46
N ALA A 253 15.90 14.31 -3.53
CA ALA A 253 15.83 14.84 -2.16
C ALA A 253 15.79 16.38 -2.14
N ALA A 254 16.68 17.03 -2.91
CA ALA A 254 16.74 18.49 -2.99
C ALA A 254 15.47 19.10 -3.60
N ASP A 255 14.98 18.55 -4.72
CA ASP A 255 13.78 19.05 -5.39
C ASP A 255 12.55 18.98 -4.47
N LEU A 256 12.34 17.81 -3.85
CA LEU A 256 11.20 17.56 -2.96
C LEU A 256 11.27 18.46 -1.71
N SER A 257 12.41 18.50 -1.01
CA SER A 257 12.53 19.28 0.22
C SER A 257 12.43 20.78 -0.05
N GLN A 258 13.00 21.25 -1.15
CA GLN A 258 12.94 22.65 -1.55
C GLN A 258 11.50 23.09 -1.88
N ALA A 259 10.71 22.22 -2.55
CA ALA A 259 9.32 22.52 -2.82
C ALA A 259 8.49 22.66 -1.52
N ILE A 260 8.70 21.78 -0.54
CA ILE A 260 8.03 21.91 0.77
C ILE A 260 8.43 23.23 1.44
N TYR A 261 9.73 23.52 1.53
CA TYR A 261 10.26 24.73 2.16
C TYR A 261 9.70 26.02 1.53
N GLN A 262 9.60 26.06 0.20
CA GLN A 262 9.14 27.25 -0.53
C GLN A 262 7.64 27.43 -0.49
N TYR A 263 6.88 26.34 -0.63
CA TYR A 263 5.47 26.43 -0.97
C TYR A 263 4.53 25.97 0.13
N ALA A 264 4.98 25.23 1.15
CA ALA A 264 4.08 24.65 2.13
C ALA A 264 4.15 25.29 3.52
N TRP A 265 5.17 26.10 3.81
CA TRP A 265 5.37 26.68 5.14
C TRP A 265 4.30 27.72 5.50
N LEU A 266 3.74 27.59 6.70
CA LEU A 266 2.76 28.50 7.30
C LEU A 266 3.38 29.17 8.54
N PRO A 267 3.93 30.40 8.40
CA PRO A 267 4.69 31.05 9.48
C PRO A 267 3.89 31.30 10.77
N GLU A 268 2.61 31.66 10.65
CA GLU A 268 1.75 31.97 11.80
C GLU A 268 1.44 30.74 12.65
N GLU A 269 1.18 29.61 11.98
CA GLU A 269 0.95 28.32 12.64
C GLU A 269 2.24 27.61 13.04
N ARG A 270 3.40 28.07 12.54
CA ARG A 270 4.70 27.38 12.65
C ARG A 270 4.58 25.91 12.21
N ASN A 271 3.87 25.68 11.11
CA ASN A 271 3.62 24.33 10.59
C ASN A 271 3.59 24.37 9.06
N TYR A 272 3.40 23.22 8.43
CA TYR A 272 3.20 23.09 7.00
C TYR A 272 1.69 22.99 6.70
N SER A 273 1.32 23.26 5.46
CA SER A 273 -0.03 23.00 4.96
C SER A 273 -0.13 21.56 4.46
N THR A 274 -1.19 20.84 4.82
CA THR A 274 -1.39 19.47 4.31
C THR A 274 -1.55 19.42 2.78
N PHE A 275 -2.22 20.42 2.18
CA PHE A 275 -2.29 20.57 0.73
C PHE A 275 -1.93 21.99 0.28
N VAL A 276 -1.23 22.08 -0.85
CA VAL A 276 -0.97 23.33 -1.56
C VAL A 276 -1.50 23.21 -3.00
N TYR A 277 -2.38 24.13 -3.37
CA TYR A 277 -2.96 24.22 -4.71
C TYR A 277 -2.47 25.47 -5.41
N GLU A 278 -2.23 25.39 -6.73
CA GLU A 278 -2.11 26.58 -7.56
C GLU A 278 -3.48 27.31 -7.61
N ASP A 279 -3.47 28.61 -7.33
CA ASP A 279 -4.66 29.46 -7.48
C ASP A 279 -4.64 30.10 -8.88
N LYS A 280 -5.52 29.63 -9.75
CA LYS A 280 -5.62 30.13 -11.13
C LYS A 280 -6.22 31.52 -11.23
N GLU A 281 -6.97 31.98 -10.22
CA GLU A 281 -7.61 33.31 -10.23
C GLU A 281 -6.63 34.40 -9.81
N THR A 282 -5.84 34.13 -8.76
CA THR A 282 -4.90 35.11 -8.21
C THR A 282 -3.46 34.95 -8.73
N GLY A 283 -3.15 33.81 -9.34
CA GLY A 283 -1.78 33.44 -9.72
C GLY A 283 -0.89 33.07 -8.52
N GLY A 284 -1.48 32.94 -7.32
CA GLY A 284 -0.81 32.55 -6.08
C GLY A 284 -1.06 31.10 -5.69
N TYR A 285 -1.11 30.84 -4.38
CA TYR A 285 -1.35 29.51 -3.81
C TYR A 285 -2.51 29.52 -2.82
N ARG A 286 -3.31 28.47 -2.85
CA ARG A 286 -4.37 28.19 -1.88
C ARG A 286 -3.96 27.02 -0.99
N TYR A 287 -4.13 27.20 0.32
CA TYR A 287 -3.73 26.24 1.34
C TYR A 287 -4.96 25.55 1.94
N ASN A 288 -4.96 24.21 1.95
CA ASN A 288 -5.84 23.46 2.84
C ASN A 288 -5.00 22.98 4.03
N LYS A 289 -5.05 23.74 5.12
CA LYS A 289 -4.13 23.59 6.25
C LYS A 289 -4.30 22.24 6.94
N ILE A 290 -5.53 21.88 7.33
CA ILE A 290 -5.94 20.70 8.13
C ILE A 290 -4.84 20.10 9.04
N ILE A 291 -4.18 20.98 9.79
CA ILE A 291 -2.94 20.67 10.50
C ILE A 291 -3.14 19.54 11.51
N SER A 292 -2.28 18.53 11.39
CA SER A 292 -2.10 17.44 12.35
C SER A 292 -0.66 17.39 12.88
N ILE A 293 -0.46 16.75 14.04
CA ILE A 293 0.89 16.52 14.57
C ILE A 293 1.63 15.43 13.79
N SER A 294 0.89 14.51 13.17
CA SER A 294 1.42 13.34 12.47
C SER A 294 0.45 12.83 11.38
N TRP A 295 0.75 11.68 10.78
CA TRP A 295 0.06 11.01 9.66
C TRP A 295 0.15 11.79 8.35
N THR A 296 -0.73 12.76 8.11
CA THR A 296 -0.78 13.53 6.85
C THR A 296 -0.20 14.94 6.96
N ASP A 297 0.39 15.33 8.09
CA ASP A 297 1.02 16.64 8.27
C ASP A 297 1.94 16.65 9.49
N GLY A 298 2.58 17.78 9.78
CA GLY A 298 3.36 17.97 11.00
C GLY A 298 4.68 17.20 10.94
N LEU A 299 4.88 16.23 11.82
CA LEU A 299 6.18 15.58 12.02
C LEU A 299 6.64 14.70 10.84
N PRO A 300 5.79 13.91 10.15
CA PRO A 300 6.09 13.28 8.87
C PRO A 300 6.47 14.24 7.74
N VAL A 301 6.28 15.56 7.90
CA VAL A 301 6.79 16.59 6.98
C VAL A 301 8.07 17.20 7.53
N ALA A 302 8.00 17.73 8.76
CA ALA A 302 9.06 18.49 9.38
C ALA A 302 10.34 17.66 9.56
N VAL A 303 10.23 16.39 9.98
CA VAL A 303 11.40 15.57 10.26
C VAL A 303 12.13 15.14 8.99
N PRO A 304 11.47 14.66 7.93
CA PRO A 304 12.17 14.42 6.66
C PRO A 304 12.79 15.70 6.08
N VAL A 305 12.12 16.85 6.16
CA VAL A 305 12.71 18.15 5.74
C VAL A 305 13.93 18.50 6.57
N LEU A 306 13.90 18.28 7.90
CA LEU A 306 15.06 18.46 8.77
C LEU A 306 16.22 17.55 8.35
N MET A 307 15.95 16.27 8.11
CA MET A 307 16.96 15.31 7.67
C MET A 307 17.58 15.74 6.34
N ALA A 308 16.77 16.17 5.36
CA ALA A 308 17.25 16.71 4.10
C ALA A 308 18.08 17.98 4.29
N ALA A 309 17.62 18.91 5.13
CA ALA A 309 18.32 20.16 5.41
C ALA A 309 19.71 19.92 6.01
N LEU A 310 19.84 18.95 6.92
CA LEU A 310 21.12 18.55 7.50
C LEU A 310 22.07 17.94 6.45
N ARG A 311 21.56 17.06 5.57
CA ARG A 311 22.36 16.43 4.51
C ARG A 311 22.76 17.42 3.41
N LEU A 312 21.88 18.35 3.06
CA LEU A 312 22.07 19.37 2.02
C LEU A 312 22.73 20.65 2.55
N ARG A 313 22.86 20.79 3.88
CA ARG A 313 23.41 21.96 4.58
C ARG A 313 22.63 23.26 4.33
N ASP A 314 21.31 23.15 4.39
CA ASP A 314 20.38 24.28 4.23
C ASP A 314 19.84 24.75 5.60
N GLU A 315 20.46 25.80 6.14
CA GLU A 315 20.11 26.31 7.47
C GLU A 315 18.70 26.95 7.56
N PRO A 316 18.25 27.77 6.59
CA PRO A 316 16.87 28.27 6.58
C PRO A 316 15.82 27.14 6.59
N MET A 317 16.03 26.09 5.80
CA MET A 317 15.12 24.95 5.76
C MET A 317 15.13 24.16 7.08
N ARG A 318 16.31 23.98 7.67
CA ARG A 318 16.46 23.41 9.02
C ARG A 318 15.68 24.22 10.05
N CYS A 319 15.78 25.55 10.02
CA CYS A 319 15.09 26.42 10.98
C CYS A 319 13.56 26.32 10.91
N GLN A 320 12.98 26.20 9.71
CA GLN A 320 11.53 25.97 9.57
C GLN A 320 11.11 24.64 10.20
N ALA A 321 11.82 23.56 9.86
CA ALA A 321 11.53 22.23 10.38
C ALA A 321 11.62 22.18 11.91
N LEU A 322 12.69 22.74 12.49
CA LEU A 322 12.86 22.84 13.93
C LEU A 322 11.76 23.68 14.59
N SER A 323 11.32 24.76 13.94
CA SER A 323 10.24 25.60 14.47
C SER A 323 8.94 24.82 14.63
N CYS A 324 8.61 23.93 13.67
CA CYS A 324 7.44 23.05 13.76
C CYS A 324 7.59 21.98 14.86
N ILE A 325 8.72 21.26 14.88
CA ILE A 325 8.97 20.20 15.87
C ILE A 325 8.92 20.79 17.29
N GLN A 326 9.57 21.93 17.52
CA GLN A 326 9.57 22.62 18.81
C GLN A 326 8.16 23.05 19.21
N ASN A 327 7.38 23.63 18.28
CA ASN A 327 6.02 24.08 18.56
C ASN A 327 5.11 22.92 19.02
N ILE A 328 5.23 21.76 18.37
CA ILE A 328 4.47 20.55 18.75
C ILE A 328 4.92 20.06 20.13
N ALA A 329 6.22 19.92 20.38
CA ALA A 329 6.73 19.42 21.66
C ALA A 329 6.36 20.32 22.85
N GLU A 330 6.36 21.63 22.66
CA GLU A 330 6.05 22.61 23.71
C GLU A 330 4.55 22.75 23.99
N ASN A 331 3.72 22.75 22.95
CA ASN A 331 2.36 23.28 23.04
C ASN A 331 1.24 22.26 22.80
N SER A 332 1.55 21.04 22.31
CA SER A 332 0.52 20.06 21.98
C SER A 332 0.01 19.27 23.19
N LEU A 333 0.69 19.27 24.34
CA LEU A 333 0.35 18.35 25.43
C LEU A 333 -1.05 18.61 26.02
N ASN A 334 -1.91 17.60 26.03
CA ASN A 334 -3.16 17.62 26.78
C ASN A 334 -2.87 17.33 28.27
N PRO A 335 -3.10 18.30 29.18
CA PRO A 335 -2.79 18.12 30.60
C PRO A 335 -3.70 17.10 31.31
N ALA A 336 -4.88 16.79 30.77
CA ALA A 336 -5.82 15.85 31.38
C ALA A 336 -5.36 14.39 31.23
N SER A 337 -5.01 13.98 30.01
CA SER A 337 -4.56 12.61 29.70
C SER A 337 -3.05 12.43 29.73
N GLY A 338 -2.27 13.51 29.55
CA GLY A 338 -0.82 13.43 29.37
C GLY A 338 -0.39 12.95 27.97
N LEU A 339 -1.33 12.91 27.01
CA LEU A 339 -1.09 12.62 25.59
C LEU A 339 -1.08 13.93 24.78
N PRO A 340 -0.41 14.02 23.62
CA PRO A 340 -0.49 15.20 22.77
C PRO A 340 -1.86 15.30 22.09
N TYR A 341 -2.41 16.51 22.05
CA TYR A 341 -3.43 16.87 21.07
C TYR A 341 -2.89 16.70 19.66
N GLU A 342 -3.77 16.31 18.74
CA GLU A 342 -3.37 15.74 17.46
C GLU A 342 -3.61 16.66 16.27
N ALA A 343 -4.40 17.72 16.48
CA ALA A 343 -4.76 18.70 15.48
C ALA A 343 -4.65 20.13 16.02
N TYR A 344 -4.35 21.07 15.13
CA TYR A 344 -4.30 22.50 15.44
C TYR A 344 -5.19 23.31 14.49
N GLN A 345 -6.23 23.94 15.03
CA GLN A 345 -7.19 24.72 14.24
C GLN A 345 -7.57 25.99 14.99
N ASN A 346 -7.60 27.12 14.28
CA ASN A 346 -8.05 28.42 14.82
C ASN A 346 -7.36 28.80 16.14
N GLY A 347 -6.04 28.58 16.24
CA GLY A 347 -5.28 28.92 17.46
C GLY A 347 -5.36 27.90 18.59
N LYS A 348 -6.02 26.75 18.38
CA LYS A 348 -6.30 25.77 19.44
C LYS A 348 -5.84 24.36 19.07
N TRP A 349 -5.10 23.74 19.99
CA TRP A 349 -4.79 22.31 19.98
C TRP A 349 -6.00 21.49 20.46
N SER A 350 -6.32 20.40 19.76
CA SER A 350 -7.39 19.47 20.14
C SER A 350 -7.21 18.09 19.51
N ILE A 351 -8.11 17.15 19.82
CA ILE A 351 -8.20 15.84 19.13
C ILE A 351 -9.06 15.89 17.86
N ASN A 352 -9.67 17.05 17.55
CA ASN A 352 -10.66 17.20 16.49
C ASN A 352 -9.97 17.45 15.13
N GLY A 353 -9.19 16.46 14.66
CA GLY A 353 -8.63 16.46 13.32
C GLY A 353 -9.67 16.22 12.23
N TRP A 354 -9.26 16.29 10.97
CA TRP A 354 -10.16 16.09 9.82
C TRP A 354 -10.77 14.68 9.75
N TRP A 355 -10.13 13.71 10.41
CA TRP A 355 -10.59 12.32 10.55
C TRP A 355 -11.62 12.12 11.67
N PHE A 356 -11.74 13.07 12.61
CA PHE A 356 -12.44 12.87 13.89
C PHE A 356 -13.89 12.42 13.72
N ASP A 357 -14.62 13.06 12.80
CA ASP A 357 -16.03 12.72 12.53
C ASP A 357 -16.21 11.35 11.84
N GLY A 358 -15.13 10.78 11.31
CA GLY A 358 -15.11 9.43 10.74
C GLY A 358 -14.84 8.32 11.76
N MET A 359 -14.37 8.67 12.96
CA MET A 359 -14.05 7.71 14.02
C MET A 359 -15.32 7.23 14.73
N ARG A 360 -15.32 5.95 15.14
CA ARG A 360 -16.44 5.36 15.90
C ARG A 360 -16.46 5.82 17.35
N THR A 361 -15.29 5.87 17.98
CA THR A 361 -15.11 6.34 19.35
C THR A 361 -14.27 7.62 19.35
N PRO A 362 -14.75 8.72 19.95
CA PRO A 362 -13.97 9.93 20.08
C PRO A 362 -12.85 9.74 21.11
N GLY A 363 -11.64 10.15 20.74
CA GLY A 363 -10.46 10.08 21.60
C GLY A 363 -9.18 10.44 20.86
N HIS A 364 -8.05 10.28 21.53
CA HIS A 364 -6.73 10.35 20.89
C HIS A 364 -6.50 9.10 20.06
N SER A 365 -5.89 9.25 18.89
CA SER A 365 -5.38 8.16 18.06
C SER A 365 -4.01 7.68 18.54
N ALA A 366 -3.90 6.40 18.84
CA ALA A 366 -2.61 5.79 19.15
C ALA A 366 -1.62 5.91 17.98
N TYR A 367 -2.11 5.82 16.73
CA TYR A 367 -1.30 6.02 15.54
C TYR A 367 -0.63 7.40 15.58
N LEU A 368 -1.41 8.49 15.67
CA LEU A 368 -0.85 9.85 15.57
C LEU A 368 0.01 10.19 16.77
N CYS A 369 -0.48 9.88 17.97
CA CYS A 369 0.27 10.09 19.20
C CYS A 369 1.64 9.41 19.12
N ALA A 370 1.71 8.12 18.79
CA ALA A 370 2.96 7.39 18.84
C ALA A 370 3.88 7.63 17.63
N GLN A 371 3.33 7.82 16.43
CA GLN A 371 4.11 8.20 15.27
C GLN A 371 4.78 9.57 15.48
N ALA A 372 4.10 10.52 16.14
CA ALA A 372 4.70 11.79 16.52
C ALA A 372 5.94 11.60 17.42
N LEU A 373 5.85 10.75 18.44
CA LEU A 373 6.99 10.47 19.33
C LEU A 373 8.15 9.83 18.56
N PHE A 374 7.86 8.87 17.68
CA PHE A 374 8.86 8.24 16.82
C PHE A 374 9.63 9.28 16.00
N TYR A 375 8.91 10.20 15.35
CA TYR A 375 9.54 11.26 14.55
C TYR A 375 10.30 12.29 15.38
N ILE A 376 9.80 12.68 16.56
CA ILE A 376 10.56 13.56 17.47
C ILE A 376 11.89 12.92 17.87
N MET A 377 11.90 11.62 18.16
CA MET A 377 13.14 10.88 18.44
C MET A 377 14.05 10.80 17.21
N LYS A 378 13.49 10.63 16.01
CA LYS A 378 14.26 10.61 14.76
C LYS A 378 14.93 11.96 14.49
N ALA A 379 14.20 13.06 14.69
CA ALA A 379 14.75 14.41 14.62
C ALA A 379 15.87 14.62 15.64
N TYR A 380 15.66 14.21 16.90
CA TYR A 380 16.67 14.28 17.95
C TYR A 380 17.94 13.51 17.56
N GLU A 381 17.81 12.28 17.04
CA GLU A 381 18.94 11.48 16.62
C GLU A 381 19.73 12.17 15.50
N PHE A 382 19.06 12.70 14.48
CA PHE A 382 19.72 13.35 13.35
C PHE A 382 20.42 14.66 13.75
N GLU A 383 19.78 15.50 14.57
CA GLU A 383 20.40 16.72 15.13
C GLU A 383 21.65 16.38 15.95
N LYS A 384 21.57 15.35 16.79
CA LYS A 384 22.71 14.88 17.58
C LYS A 384 23.82 14.33 16.68
N ARG A 385 23.48 13.48 15.71
CA ARG A 385 24.44 12.76 14.86
C ARG A 385 25.15 13.67 13.87
N LEU A 386 24.42 14.56 13.20
CA LEU A 386 24.94 15.36 12.08
C LEU A 386 25.34 16.79 12.48
N HIS A 387 24.76 17.33 13.56
CA HIS A 387 25.01 18.70 14.00
C HIS A 387 25.49 18.83 15.45
N ASN A 388 25.54 17.72 16.21
CA ASN A 388 25.96 17.68 17.60
C ASN A 388 25.12 18.58 18.53
N ILE A 389 23.82 18.68 18.26
CA ILE A 389 22.85 19.43 19.08
C ILE A 389 21.95 18.46 19.83
N LEU A 390 21.68 18.77 21.10
CA LEU A 390 20.83 17.96 21.98
C LEU A 390 19.54 18.70 22.32
N HIS A 391 18.41 18.10 21.98
CA HIS A 391 17.08 18.59 22.34
C HIS A 391 16.53 17.81 23.55
N GLY A 392 17.03 18.13 24.75
CA GLY A 392 16.70 17.39 25.98
C GLY A 392 15.23 17.51 26.40
N ASP A 393 14.62 18.66 26.14
CA ASP A 393 13.20 18.93 26.33
C ASP A 393 12.30 18.01 25.49
N TRP A 394 12.69 17.72 24.24
CA TRP A 394 11.98 16.77 23.39
C TRP A 394 11.97 15.37 23.99
N MET A 395 13.09 14.91 24.53
CA MET A 395 13.18 13.60 25.17
C MET A 395 12.38 13.52 26.49
N VAL A 396 12.27 14.63 27.22
CA VAL A 396 11.38 14.73 28.39
C VAL A 396 9.91 14.60 27.98
N PHE A 397 9.51 15.31 26.92
CA PHE A 397 8.16 15.19 26.34
C PHE A 397 7.88 13.75 25.91
N VAL A 398 8.79 13.15 25.12
CA VAL A 398 8.66 11.77 24.62
C VAL A 398 8.50 10.77 25.76
N LYS A 399 9.40 10.81 26.76
CA LYS A 399 9.34 9.89 27.89
C LYS A 399 8.01 9.99 28.64
N LYS A 400 7.51 11.22 28.85
CA LYS A 400 6.24 11.45 29.56
C LYS A 400 5.07 10.79 28.83
N VAL A 401 4.96 10.97 27.52
CA VAL A 401 3.85 10.41 26.71
C VAL A 401 3.98 8.89 26.58
N LEU A 402 5.18 8.37 26.33
CA LEU A 402 5.41 6.92 26.20
C LEU A 402 4.98 6.15 27.45
N LEU A 403 5.18 6.69 28.65
CA LEU A 403 4.75 6.06 29.89
C LEU A 403 3.22 6.00 30.06
N VAL A 404 2.47 6.88 29.38
CA VAL A 404 0.99 6.80 29.33
C VAL A 404 0.57 5.69 28.37
N LEU A 405 1.14 5.66 27.16
CA LEU A 405 0.87 4.65 26.14
C LEU A 405 1.24 3.24 26.63
N GLU A 406 2.35 3.10 27.35
CA GLU A 406 2.78 1.80 27.88
C GLU A 406 1.83 1.23 28.92
N LYS A 407 1.16 2.09 29.69
CA LYS A 407 0.16 1.68 30.69
C LYS A 407 -1.22 1.41 30.10
N SER A 408 -1.46 1.79 28.85
CA SER A 408 -2.79 1.69 28.24
C SER A 408 -3.07 0.34 27.59
N LYS A 409 -2.11 -0.59 27.58
CA LYS A 409 -2.26 -1.93 27.01
C LYS A 409 -3.34 -2.76 27.71
N ASN A 410 -4.00 -3.64 26.94
CA ASN A 410 -4.93 -4.63 27.47
C ASN A 410 -4.18 -5.86 28.02
N SER A 411 -4.94 -6.90 28.41
CA SER A 411 -4.39 -8.15 28.94
C SER A 411 -3.64 -9.00 27.92
N ASP A 412 -3.83 -8.71 26.63
CA ASP A 412 -3.17 -9.40 25.51
C ASP A 412 -1.88 -8.67 25.07
N ASP A 413 -1.43 -7.69 25.85
CA ASP A 413 -0.29 -6.80 25.56
C ASP A 413 -0.50 -5.96 24.27
N GLU A 414 -1.73 -5.79 23.80
CA GLU A 414 -2.10 -4.94 22.67
C GLU A 414 -2.22 -3.48 23.13
N TYR A 415 -1.61 -2.56 22.36
CA TYR A 415 -1.88 -1.13 22.53
C TYR A 415 -3.23 -0.76 21.92
N PRO A 416 -4.01 0.12 22.55
CA PRO A 416 -5.30 0.54 22.02
C PRO A 416 -5.14 1.28 20.69
N SER A 417 -6.16 1.27 19.84
CA SER A 417 -6.26 2.19 18.70
C SER A 417 -6.68 3.59 19.14
N ILE A 418 -7.63 3.67 20.07
CA ILE A 418 -8.18 4.93 20.58
C ILE A 418 -7.95 5.04 22.08
N LEU A 419 -7.50 6.20 22.57
CA LEU A 419 -7.31 6.50 23.98
C LEU A 419 -8.23 7.63 24.45
N SER A 420 -8.61 7.59 25.73
CA SER A 420 -9.45 8.59 26.36
C SER A 420 -8.76 9.95 26.41
N GLU A 421 -9.41 10.99 25.87
CA GLU A 421 -8.95 12.38 25.95
C GLU A 421 -8.71 12.83 27.41
N ARG A 422 -9.51 12.31 28.35
CA ARG A 422 -9.51 12.75 29.74
C ARG A 422 -8.53 12.00 30.62
N THR A 423 -8.30 10.72 30.35
CA THR A 423 -7.59 9.83 31.29
C THR A 423 -6.39 9.13 30.67
N GLY A 424 -6.27 9.08 29.34
CA GLY A 424 -5.25 8.30 28.65
C GLY A 424 -5.49 6.79 28.66
N ALA A 425 -6.61 6.31 29.21
CA ALA A 425 -6.97 4.89 29.18
C ALA A 425 -7.36 4.43 27.76
N GLY A 426 -7.04 3.19 27.39
CA GLY A 426 -7.46 2.61 26.12
C GLY A 426 -8.98 2.43 26.04
N LEU A 427 -9.56 2.83 24.91
CA LEU A 427 -11.01 2.79 24.63
C LEU A 427 -11.37 1.77 23.55
N GLU A 428 -10.53 1.64 22.52
CA GLU A 428 -10.72 0.67 21.44
C GLU A 428 -9.42 -0.11 21.20
N TYR A 429 -9.56 -1.37 20.82
CA TYR A 429 -8.49 -2.33 20.51
C TYR A 429 -8.86 -3.07 19.20
N ASP A 430 -8.28 -4.26 18.96
CA ASP A 430 -8.42 -5.05 17.75
C ASP A 430 -7.97 -4.25 16.52
N SER A 431 -6.76 -3.71 16.57
CA SER A 431 -6.22 -2.83 15.54
C SER A 431 -4.71 -2.90 15.45
N PHE A 432 -4.22 -2.81 14.21
CA PHE A 432 -2.81 -2.69 13.95
C PHE A 432 -2.24 -1.27 14.18
N SER A 433 -3.08 -0.25 14.42
CA SER A 433 -2.64 1.15 14.68
C SER A 433 -1.72 1.26 15.90
N GLY A 434 -2.00 0.50 16.97
CA GLY A 434 -1.24 0.51 18.21
C GLY A 434 0.23 0.08 18.05
N THR A 435 0.58 -0.54 16.93
CA THR A 435 1.96 -0.91 16.59
C THR A 435 2.91 0.29 16.56
N TRP A 436 2.42 1.50 16.26
CA TRP A 436 3.25 2.72 16.36
C TRP A 436 3.72 2.99 17.80
N CYS A 437 2.92 2.63 18.82
CA CYS A 437 3.35 2.71 20.22
C CYS A 437 4.54 1.80 20.49
N MET A 438 4.48 0.56 19.98
CA MET A 438 5.57 -0.40 20.07
C MET A 438 6.83 0.11 19.34
N ALA A 439 6.67 0.67 18.13
CA ALA A 439 7.79 1.23 17.37
C ALA A 439 8.47 2.38 18.10
N ALA A 440 7.69 3.32 18.66
CA ALA A 440 8.21 4.43 19.43
C ALA A 440 8.91 3.96 20.71
N MET A 441 8.33 3.03 21.47
CA MET A 441 8.95 2.52 22.70
C MET A 441 10.22 1.70 22.42
N ALA A 442 10.25 0.89 21.35
CA ALA A 442 11.44 0.16 20.94
C ALA A 442 12.57 1.11 20.51
N TYR A 443 12.23 2.15 19.74
CA TYR A 443 13.20 3.16 19.33
C TYR A 443 13.74 3.96 20.52
N TYR A 444 12.87 4.38 21.45
CA TYR A 444 13.27 5.04 22.70
C TYR A 444 14.25 4.20 23.50
N SER A 445 13.93 2.90 23.67
CA SER A 445 14.75 1.96 24.42
C SER A 445 16.14 1.81 23.79
N TRP A 446 16.21 1.70 22.46
CA TRP A 446 17.48 1.63 21.73
C TRP A 446 18.29 2.93 21.83
N LEU A 447 17.63 4.07 21.61
CA LEU A 447 18.26 5.38 21.56
C LEU A 447 18.83 5.82 22.91
N THR A 448 18.20 5.40 24.02
CA THR A 448 18.58 5.80 25.39
C THR A 448 19.31 4.70 26.16
N GLY A 449 19.23 3.45 25.72
CA GLY A 449 19.67 2.27 26.48
C GLY A 449 18.73 1.88 27.63
N ASP A 450 17.56 2.54 27.76
CA ASP A 450 16.56 2.20 28.78
C ASP A 450 15.83 0.90 28.41
N SER A 451 16.12 -0.17 29.14
CA SER A 451 15.54 -1.50 28.91
C SER A 451 14.34 -1.81 29.82
N THR A 452 13.83 -0.83 30.57
CA THR A 452 12.76 -1.02 31.57
C THR A 452 11.53 -1.72 31.00
N HIS A 453 11.17 -1.45 29.74
CA HIS A 453 9.98 -1.99 29.07
C HIS A 453 10.28 -3.09 28.05
N LEU A 454 11.51 -3.61 28.00
CA LEU A 454 11.91 -4.58 26.98
C LEU A 454 11.04 -5.84 27.00
N ASP A 455 10.84 -6.46 28.16
CA ASP A 455 10.00 -7.67 28.24
C ASP A 455 8.55 -7.41 27.86
N SER A 456 8.05 -6.18 28.09
CA SER A 456 6.70 -5.82 27.65
C SER A 456 6.63 -5.63 26.15
N LEU A 457 7.66 -5.04 25.53
CA LEU A 457 7.75 -4.95 24.07
C LEU A 457 7.75 -6.33 23.42
N LYS A 458 8.48 -7.31 23.99
CA LYS A 458 8.50 -8.68 23.45
C LYS A 458 7.12 -9.34 23.45
N ARG A 459 6.30 -9.08 24.47
CA ARG A 459 4.93 -9.62 24.53
C ARG A 459 4.01 -8.91 23.54
N SER A 460 4.08 -7.59 23.44
CA SER A 460 3.33 -6.82 22.43
C SER A 460 3.71 -7.26 21.00
N GLU A 461 5.00 -7.45 20.73
CA GLU A 461 5.50 -7.91 19.44
C GLU A 461 4.93 -9.29 19.09
N LYS A 462 4.98 -10.23 20.03
CA LYS A 462 4.38 -11.57 19.87
C LYS A 462 2.88 -11.48 19.55
N HIS A 463 2.13 -10.64 20.27
CA HIS A 463 0.71 -10.43 19.99
C HIS A 463 0.49 -9.96 18.55
N TYR A 464 1.16 -8.89 18.13
CA TYR A 464 0.99 -8.34 16.78
C TYR A 464 1.44 -9.30 15.68
N TYR A 465 2.50 -10.07 15.92
CA TYR A 465 2.93 -11.12 14.98
C TYR A 465 1.86 -12.19 14.80
N GLU A 466 1.36 -12.76 15.90
CA GLU A 466 0.44 -13.90 15.88
C GLU A 466 -0.96 -13.53 15.39
N ALA A 467 -1.43 -12.33 15.75
CA ALA A 467 -2.77 -11.86 15.41
C ALA A 467 -2.88 -11.31 13.97
N TYR A 468 -1.83 -10.68 13.44
CA TYR A 468 -1.91 -9.93 12.18
C TYR A 468 -0.88 -10.37 11.13
N VAL A 469 0.42 -10.30 11.45
CA VAL A 469 1.50 -10.53 10.45
C VAL A 469 1.48 -11.97 9.95
N ARG A 470 1.47 -12.95 10.87
CA ARG A 470 1.40 -14.37 10.54
C ARG A 470 0.14 -14.74 9.75
N ARG A 471 -0.94 -13.97 9.94
CA ARG A 471 -2.23 -14.14 9.27
C ARG A 471 -2.32 -13.47 7.90
N MET A 472 -1.28 -12.69 7.52
CA MET A 472 -1.25 -11.86 6.32
C MET A 472 -2.50 -10.96 6.19
N GLU A 473 -2.96 -10.41 7.32
CA GLU A 473 -4.17 -9.58 7.40
C GLU A 473 -3.95 -8.47 8.44
N CYS A 474 -3.29 -7.37 8.05
CA CYS A 474 -3.06 -6.22 8.91
C CYS A 474 -4.10 -5.13 8.61
N TYR A 475 -4.85 -4.69 9.63
CA TYR A 475 -5.95 -3.75 9.45
C TYR A 475 -6.06 -2.75 10.59
N GLY A 476 -6.74 -1.63 10.32
CA GLY A 476 -7.13 -0.69 11.35
C GLY A 476 -6.09 0.36 11.67
N ALA A 477 -5.04 0.55 10.84
CA ALA A 477 -4.04 1.56 11.09
C ALA A 477 -4.46 2.97 10.62
N PRO A 478 -4.73 3.23 9.32
CA PRO A 478 -5.15 4.54 8.84
C PRO A 478 -6.53 4.92 9.37
N LEU A 479 -6.69 6.15 9.83
CA LEU A 479 -7.93 6.60 10.48
C LEU A 479 -9.11 6.76 9.51
N ASP A 480 -8.85 7.02 8.23
CA ASP A 480 -9.88 7.13 7.19
C ASP A 480 -10.27 5.78 6.59
N ALA A 481 -9.50 4.72 6.84
CA ALA A 481 -9.73 3.37 6.34
C ALA A 481 -10.57 2.50 7.31
N ASP A 482 -10.88 3.00 8.51
CA ASP A 482 -11.53 2.22 9.59
C ASP A 482 -10.78 0.88 9.77
N LYS A 483 -11.46 -0.27 9.86
CA LYS A 483 -10.82 -1.59 9.97
C LYS A 483 -10.56 -2.26 8.61
N ALA A 484 -10.32 -1.49 7.55
CA ALA A 484 -9.91 -2.07 6.27
C ALA A 484 -8.46 -2.59 6.35
N VAL A 485 -8.16 -3.61 5.55
CA VAL A 485 -6.80 -4.14 5.41
C VAL A 485 -5.94 -3.11 4.67
N ASP A 486 -4.78 -2.80 5.23
CA ASP A 486 -3.92 -1.69 4.80
C ASP A 486 -2.43 -2.05 4.76
N SER A 487 -1.64 -1.20 4.12
CA SER A 487 -0.18 -1.30 4.03
C SER A 487 0.56 -0.30 4.93
N GLU A 488 -0.13 0.49 5.75
CA GLU A 488 0.49 1.55 6.56
C GLU A 488 0.89 1.05 7.94
N GLY A 489 0.05 0.23 8.56
CA GLY A 489 0.31 -0.28 9.90
C GLY A 489 1.55 -1.19 9.95
N ILE A 490 1.79 -1.98 8.88
CA ILE A 490 2.97 -2.85 8.78
C ILE A 490 4.29 -2.07 8.82
N LEU A 491 4.30 -0.82 8.35
CA LEU A 491 5.50 0.01 8.37
C LEU A 491 5.97 0.25 9.81
N ALA A 492 5.03 0.46 10.74
CA ALA A 492 5.33 0.60 12.16
C ALA A 492 5.90 -0.70 12.76
N TYR A 493 5.36 -1.85 12.36
CA TYR A 493 5.83 -3.15 12.84
C TYR A 493 7.28 -3.39 12.42
N ILE A 494 7.59 -3.19 11.14
CA ILE A 494 8.94 -3.35 10.57
C ILE A 494 9.94 -2.46 11.34
N LYS A 495 9.56 -1.21 11.62
CA LYS A 495 10.36 -0.28 12.44
C LYS A 495 10.56 -0.83 13.85
N ALA A 496 9.52 -1.31 14.51
CA ALA A 496 9.59 -1.86 15.86
C ALA A 496 10.54 -3.07 15.97
N VAL A 497 10.38 -4.07 15.10
CA VAL A 497 11.20 -5.29 15.13
C VAL A 497 12.66 -5.04 14.75
N ARG A 498 12.93 -4.05 13.88
CA ARG A 498 14.29 -3.56 13.61
C ARG A 498 14.98 -3.09 14.90
N TYR A 499 14.30 -2.28 15.72
CA TYR A 499 14.87 -1.81 16.99
C TYR A 499 14.93 -2.91 18.06
N LEU A 500 13.97 -3.85 18.10
CA LEU A 500 14.05 -5.02 18.97
C LEU A 500 15.24 -5.92 18.63
N HIS A 501 15.50 -6.17 17.34
CA HIS A 501 16.71 -6.87 16.92
C HIS A 501 17.96 -6.08 17.34
N ALA A 502 18.01 -4.77 17.09
CA ALA A 502 19.17 -3.95 17.47
C ALA A 502 19.44 -3.94 18.99
N LEU A 503 18.40 -4.06 19.81
CA LEU A 503 18.50 -4.13 21.27
C LEU A 503 18.95 -5.49 21.80
N THR A 504 18.50 -6.58 21.15
CA THR A 504 18.60 -7.94 21.69
C THR A 504 19.61 -8.83 20.97
N GLY A 505 19.89 -8.55 19.70
CA GLY A 505 20.61 -9.42 18.79
C GLY A 505 19.88 -10.73 18.45
N ASP A 506 18.60 -10.86 18.81
CA ASP A 506 17.83 -12.09 18.61
C ASP A 506 17.36 -12.23 17.15
N ALA A 507 17.83 -13.28 16.50
CA ALA A 507 17.51 -13.60 15.11
C ALA A 507 16.01 -13.73 14.84
N LEU A 508 15.20 -14.08 15.84
CA LEU A 508 13.74 -14.14 15.75
C LEU A 508 13.15 -12.86 15.15
N TYR A 509 13.64 -11.70 15.58
CA TYR A 509 13.13 -10.42 15.11
C TYR A 509 13.50 -10.13 13.66
N LEU A 510 14.60 -10.71 13.14
CA LEU A 510 14.89 -10.64 11.71
C LEU A 510 13.95 -11.54 10.91
N ASP A 511 13.60 -12.71 11.44
CA ASP A 511 12.65 -13.61 10.77
C ASP A 511 11.26 -12.95 10.69
N HIS A 512 10.78 -12.40 11.81
CA HIS A 512 9.51 -11.65 11.84
C HIS A 512 9.57 -10.36 11.00
N MET A 513 10.72 -9.69 10.95
CA MET A 513 10.93 -8.55 10.05
C MET A 513 10.80 -8.97 8.57
N ARG A 514 11.35 -10.13 8.20
CA ARG A 514 11.25 -10.64 6.83
C ARG A 514 9.82 -11.00 6.42
N ASP A 515 9.05 -11.57 7.35
CA ASP A 515 7.62 -11.85 7.16
C ASP A 515 6.82 -10.55 6.96
N ALA A 516 7.07 -9.56 7.81
CA ALA A 516 6.42 -8.25 7.72
C ALA A 516 6.77 -7.49 6.43
N ILE A 517 8.04 -7.55 6.00
CA ILE A 517 8.48 -7.05 4.69
C ILE A 517 7.75 -7.79 3.56
N GLY A 518 7.57 -9.11 3.68
CA GLY A 518 6.79 -9.91 2.73
C GLY A 518 5.36 -9.39 2.58
N TYR A 519 4.68 -9.09 3.70
CA TYR A 519 3.36 -8.46 3.68
C TYR A 519 3.35 -7.08 3.02
N GLU A 520 4.30 -6.19 3.33
CA GLU A 520 4.36 -4.88 2.65
C GLU A 520 4.53 -5.05 1.14
N PHE A 521 5.37 -6.01 0.72
CA PHE A 521 5.61 -6.27 -0.68
C PHE A 521 4.38 -6.81 -1.42
N THR A 522 3.37 -7.41 -0.77
CA THR A 522 2.13 -7.77 -1.45
C THR A 522 1.28 -6.56 -1.85
N PHE A 523 1.55 -5.36 -1.32
CA PHE A 523 0.93 -4.11 -1.78
C PHE A 523 1.77 -3.37 -2.83
N LYS A 524 3.05 -3.69 -2.92
CA LYS A 524 4.01 -3.01 -3.78
C LYS A 524 4.08 -3.64 -5.17
N PHE A 525 3.87 -2.86 -6.22
CA PHE A 525 3.81 -3.40 -7.58
C PHE A 525 5.12 -4.08 -7.98
N ALA A 526 5.00 -5.25 -8.62
CA ALA A 526 6.12 -5.98 -9.22
C ALA A 526 6.39 -5.56 -10.67
N TYR A 527 5.39 -4.98 -11.35
CA TYR A 527 5.45 -4.67 -12.77
C TYR A 527 4.88 -3.28 -13.05
N ASN A 528 5.05 -2.81 -14.29
CA ASN A 528 4.51 -1.53 -14.73
C ASN A 528 3.13 -1.71 -15.39
N SER A 529 2.08 -1.19 -14.75
CA SER A 529 0.73 -1.19 -15.29
C SER A 529 0.63 -0.30 -16.54
N PRO A 530 -0.04 -0.74 -17.63
CA PRO A 530 -0.24 0.09 -18.82
C PRO A 530 -1.36 1.13 -18.61
N VAL A 531 -1.11 2.10 -17.72
CA VAL A 531 -2.05 3.16 -17.33
C VAL A 531 -2.60 3.89 -18.56
N LYS A 532 -3.92 4.09 -18.58
CA LYS A 532 -4.65 4.66 -19.74
C LYS A 532 -5.01 6.13 -19.60
N VAL A 533 -4.89 6.68 -18.39
CA VAL A 533 -5.40 8.02 -18.05
C VAL A 533 -4.24 8.97 -17.76
N PRO A 534 -4.23 10.19 -18.36
CA PRO A 534 -3.18 11.18 -18.11
C PRO A 534 -3.29 11.76 -16.69
N PRO A 535 -2.19 12.29 -16.11
CA PRO A 535 -0.87 12.47 -16.73
C PRO A 535 -0.04 11.18 -16.77
N LEU A 536 -0.35 10.15 -15.97
CA LEU A 536 0.50 8.96 -15.85
C LEU A 536 0.71 8.22 -17.18
N SER A 537 -0.33 8.15 -18.03
CA SER A 537 -0.24 7.53 -19.35
C SER A 537 0.62 8.28 -20.36
N THR A 538 0.82 9.60 -20.18
CA THR A 538 1.57 10.45 -21.13
C THR A 538 3.02 10.64 -20.70
N VAL A 539 3.30 10.65 -19.40
CA VAL A 539 4.68 10.79 -18.89
C VAL A 539 5.48 9.49 -18.95
N GLY A 540 4.82 8.36 -19.24
CA GLY A 540 5.45 7.03 -19.18
C GLY A 540 5.82 6.61 -17.76
N TRP A 541 4.97 6.94 -16.78
CA TRP A 541 5.17 6.63 -15.36
C TRP A 541 5.20 5.11 -15.10
N SER A 542 5.93 4.68 -14.08
CA SER A 542 6.09 3.27 -13.71
C SER A 542 5.50 3.00 -12.32
N SER A 543 4.65 1.97 -12.22
CA SER A 543 4.05 1.56 -10.93
C SER A 543 5.00 0.75 -10.06
N CYS A 544 5.97 0.04 -10.63
CA CYS A 544 6.88 -0.82 -9.87
C CYS A 544 7.60 -0.03 -8.77
N GLY A 545 7.68 -0.60 -7.57
CA GLY A 545 8.27 0.03 -6.39
C GLY A 545 7.29 0.85 -5.54
N GLY A 546 6.17 1.30 -6.11
CA GLY A 546 5.08 1.98 -5.40
C GLY A 546 4.12 0.99 -4.73
N SER A 547 3.60 1.36 -3.56
CA SER A 547 2.66 0.52 -2.77
C SER A 547 1.24 1.07 -2.83
N VAL A 548 0.26 0.16 -2.93
CA VAL A 548 -1.15 0.53 -2.79
C VAL A 548 -1.48 0.75 -1.32
N THR A 549 -2.18 1.85 -1.00
CA THR A 549 -2.47 2.26 0.39
C THR A 549 -3.24 1.23 1.19
N SER A 550 -4.38 0.78 0.65
CA SER A 550 -5.26 -0.19 1.33
C SER A 550 -6.28 -0.78 0.36
N VAL A 551 -7.00 -1.81 0.79
CA VAL A 551 -8.11 -2.37 0.01
C VAL A 551 -9.30 -1.40 -0.15
N ALA A 552 -9.36 -0.34 0.68
CA ALA A 552 -10.40 0.70 0.62
C ALA A 552 -9.96 1.94 -0.18
N ASN A 553 -8.66 2.21 -0.25
CA ASN A 553 -8.04 3.33 -0.96
C ASN A 553 -7.07 2.78 -2.04
N PRO A 554 -7.59 2.31 -3.19
CA PRO A 554 -6.83 1.54 -4.18
C PRO A 554 -6.01 2.42 -5.15
N HIS A 555 -5.17 3.31 -4.62
CA HIS A 555 -4.17 4.07 -5.37
C HIS A 555 -2.76 3.77 -4.84
N ILE A 556 -1.74 4.04 -5.65
CA ILE A 556 -0.36 4.00 -5.17
C ILE A 556 -0.06 5.29 -4.41
N HIS A 557 0.49 5.15 -3.21
CA HIS A 557 0.91 6.24 -2.34
C HIS A 557 2.39 6.07 -1.92
N PRO A 558 3.02 7.11 -1.35
CA PRO A 558 4.46 7.08 -1.13
C PRO A 558 4.91 6.66 0.27
N MET A 559 4.01 6.38 1.22
CA MET A 559 4.40 6.16 2.62
C MET A 559 5.43 5.03 2.78
N SER A 560 5.30 3.94 2.02
CA SER A 560 6.26 2.83 2.08
C SER A 560 7.69 3.22 1.70
N SER A 561 7.90 4.37 1.06
CA SER A 561 9.23 4.92 0.78
C SER A 561 10.00 5.24 2.07
N ASN A 562 9.31 5.47 3.19
CA ASN A 562 9.95 5.72 4.48
C ASN A 562 10.56 4.48 5.14
N LEU A 563 10.50 3.31 4.50
CA LEU A 563 11.10 2.06 4.99
C LEU A 563 12.52 1.78 4.48
N VAL A 564 13.09 2.62 3.61
CA VAL A 564 14.41 2.35 3.01
C VAL A 564 15.48 2.11 4.09
N ASP A 565 15.45 2.83 5.21
CA ASP A 565 16.37 2.62 6.34
C ASP A 565 16.22 1.21 6.95
N GLU A 566 14.99 0.76 7.16
CA GLU A 566 14.72 -0.56 7.73
C GLU A 566 15.04 -1.69 6.74
N LEU A 567 14.72 -1.53 5.44
CA LEU A 567 15.10 -2.49 4.40
C LEU A 567 16.62 -2.58 4.27
N TYR A 568 17.31 -1.44 4.29
CA TYR A 568 18.76 -1.38 4.28
C TYR A 568 19.34 -2.06 5.52
N TYR A 569 18.80 -1.78 6.71
CA TYR A 569 19.19 -2.46 7.93
C TYR A 569 19.07 -3.98 7.79
N PHE A 570 17.92 -4.48 7.33
CA PHE A 570 17.68 -5.91 7.16
C PHE A 570 18.73 -6.56 6.25
N VAL A 571 19.00 -5.98 5.07
CA VAL A 571 19.95 -6.57 4.12
C VAL A 571 21.41 -6.51 4.58
N GLN A 572 21.75 -5.61 5.52
CA GLN A 572 23.05 -5.63 6.20
C GLN A 572 23.17 -6.81 7.19
N GLN A 573 22.05 -7.26 7.78
CA GLN A 573 22.01 -8.39 8.71
C GLN A 573 21.80 -9.74 8.02
N ARG A 574 21.12 -9.76 6.87
CA ARG A 574 20.77 -10.97 6.11
C ARG A 574 20.96 -10.71 4.62
N LYS A 575 21.72 -11.58 3.96
CA LYS A 575 21.82 -11.54 2.49
C LYS A 575 20.52 -12.02 1.87
N ASP A 576 19.70 -11.08 1.43
CA ASP A 576 18.43 -11.33 0.75
C ASP A 576 18.38 -10.48 -0.53
N PRO A 577 18.68 -11.08 -1.71
CA PRO A 577 18.68 -10.36 -2.99
C PRO A 577 17.30 -9.83 -3.38
N TYR A 578 16.22 -10.50 -2.96
CA TYR A 578 14.87 -10.06 -3.25
C TYR A 578 14.56 -8.78 -2.47
N VAL A 579 14.79 -8.76 -1.14
CA VAL A 579 14.59 -7.54 -0.34
C VAL A 579 15.48 -6.40 -0.82
N TRP A 580 16.74 -6.69 -1.18
CA TRP A 580 17.63 -5.70 -1.77
C TRP A 580 17.06 -5.08 -3.03
N GLN A 581 16.62 -5.91 -3.99
CA GLN A 581 16.07 -5.41 -5.26
C GLN A 581 14.78 -4.61 -5.04
N ARG A 582 13.91 -5.03 -4.13
CA ARG A 582 12.67 -4.31 -3.78
C ARG A 582 12.93 -2.97 -3.09
N MET A 583 14.00 -2.87 -2.30
CA MET A 583 14.48 -1.60 -1.76
C MET A 583 14.92 -0.66 -2.89
N LEU A 584 15.68 -1.17 -3.87
CA LEU A 584 16.09 -0.37 -5.04
C LEU A 584 14.90 0.06 -5.89
N ASP A 585 13.90 -0.80 -6.07
CA ASP A 585 12.65 -0.43 -6.76
C ASP A 585 11.93 0.70 -6.02
N THR A 586 11.92 0.68 -4.69
CA THR A 586 11.29 1.73 -3.86
C THR A 586 12.02 3.07 -4.02
N ILE A 587 13.36 3.06 -4.00
CA ILE A 587 14.18 4.25 -4.25
C ILE A 587 13.94 4.78 -5.67
N GLY A 588 14.01 3.90 -6.67
CA GLY A 588 13.81 4.26 -8.07
C GLY A 588 12.43 4.86 -8.31
N TRP A 589 11.39 4.29 -7.69
CA TRP A 589 10.04 4.82 -7.73
C TRP A 589 9.93 6.20 -7.08
N GLY A 590 10.60 6.43 -5.94
CA GLY A 590 10.62 7.75 -5.32
C GLY A 590 11.28 8.80 -6.21
N CYS A 591 12.38 8.45 -6.87
CA CYS A 591 13.14 9.33 -7.75
C CYS A 591 12.44 9.72 -9.07
N GLN A 592 11.40 8.99 -9.49
CA GLN A 592 10.64 9.30 -10.72
C GLN A 592 9.25 9.90 -10.44
N THR A 593 8.78 9.89 -9.19
CA THR A 593 7.38 10.16 -8.83
C THR A 593 7.21 11.53 -8.17
N TYR A 594 7.64 12.57 -8.88
CA TYR A 594 7.42 13.98 -8.54
C TYR A 594 7.70 14.81 -9.80
N ASN A 595 7.28 16.08 -9.82
CA ASN A 595 7.62 16.99 -10.92
C ASN A 595 9.13 17.26 -10.98
N ARG A 596 9.87 16.65 -11.92
CA ARG A 596 11.30 16.92 -12.15
C ARG A 596 11.54 18.22 -12.90
N TYR A 597 10.50 18.74 -13.52
CA TYR A 597 10.38 20.09 -14.07
C TYR A 597 8.94 20.57 -13.88
N ASP A 598 8.71 21.87 -14.03
CA ASP A 598 7.37 22.46 -13.89
C ASP A 598 6.36 21.72 -14.77
N ARG A 599 5.25 21.29 -14.16
CA ARG A 599 4.13 20.63 -14.82
C ARG A 599 4.47 19.33 -15.55
N GLU A 600 5.44 18.55 -15.07
CA GLU A 600 5.66 17.19 -15.59
C GLU A 600 4.38 16.35 -15.51
N PHE A 601 3.65 16.40 -14.40
CA PHE A 601 2.35 15.74 -14.22
C PHE A 601 1.17 16.69 -14.52
N ASP A 602 1.31 17.54 -15.54
CA ASP A 602 0.34 18.54 -16.03
C ASP A 602 -0.03 19.68 -15.05
N HIS A 603 0.56 19.72 -13.84
CA HIS A 603 0.28 20.74 -12.82
C HIS A 603 1.51 21.02 -11.96
N GLY A 604 1.51 22.12 -11.21
CA GLY A 604 2.49 22.38 -10.15
C GLY A 604 3.89 22.75 -10.64
N LYS A 605 4.81 22.90 -9.68
CA LYS A 605 6.21 23.30 -9.89
C LYS A 605 7.17 22.12 -9.77
N LYS A 606 8.42 22.31 -10.18
CA LYS A 606 9.50 21.37 -9.86
C LYS A 606 9.49 21.02 -8.36
N GLY A 607 9.69 19.75 -8.03
CA GLY A 607 9.63 19.21 -6.67
C GLY A 607 8.23 18.96 -6.14
N TRP A 608 7.17 19.45 -6.81
CA TRP A 608 5.81 19.17 -6.38
C TRP A 608 5.47 17.70 -6.58
N MET A 609 4.77 17.15 -5.60
CA MET A 609 4.40 15.76 -5.57
C MET A 609 2.98 15.62 -5.02
N SER A 610 2.19 14.86 -5.75
CA SER A 610 0.87 14.40 -5.31
C SER A 610 1.03 13.20 -4.40
N GLU A 611 0.09 12.94 -3.52
CA GLU A 611 0.04 11.63 -2.88
C GLU A 611 -0.55 10.56 -3.82
N ARG A 612 -1.49 10.95 -4.66
CA ARG A 612 -2.36 10.00 -5.34
C ARG A 612 -1.86 9.66 -6.74
N TYR A 613 -1.49 8.40 -6.94
CA TYR A 613 -1.15 7.84 -8.27
C TYR A 613 -2.13 6.72 -8.65
N CYS A 614 -3.11 7.05 -9.49
CA CYS A 614 -4.16 6.14 -9.94
C CYS A 614 -3.67 5.29 -11.11
N HIS A 615 -3.16 4.09 -10.80
CA HIS A 615 -2.64 3.12 -11.77
C HIS A 615 -3.74 2.26 -12.43
N SER A 616 -4.97 2.37 -11.94
CA SER A 616 -6.16 1.61 -12.37
C SER A 616 -7.42 2.48 -12.26
N GLU A 617 -8.61 1.89 -12.34
CA GLU A 617 -9.89 2.59 -12.09
C GLU A 617 -10.08 3.06 -10.63
N GLY A 618 -9.19 2.65 -9.73
CA GLY A 618 -9.22 3.03 -8.32
C GLY A 618 -8.91 4.51 -8.09
N LEU A 619 -9.72 5.18 -7.26
CA LEU A 619 -9.65 6.60 -6.89
C LEU A 619 -9.56 7.61 -8.04
N LEU A 620 -9.90 7.20 -9.27
CA LEU A 620 -9.88 8.06 -10.45
C LEU A 620 -11.06 9.06 -10.41
N THR A 621 -10.92 10.11 -9.59
CA THR A 621 -11.95 11.10 -9.34
C THR A 621 -11.52 12.55 -9.55
N GLU A 622 -10.22 12.79 -9.72
CA GLU A 622 -9.74 14.12 -10.13
C GLU A 622 -10.06 14.33 -11.60
N THR A 623 -10.37 15.57 -11.99
CA THR A 623 -10.71 15.90 -13.37
C THR A 623 -9.99 17.15 -13.85
N TYR A 624 -9.60 17.16 -15.12
CA TYR A 624 -9.21 18.37 -15.83
C TYR A 624 -10.42 19.33 -15.96
N SER A 625 -10.15 20.57 -16.40
CA SER A 625 -11.20 21.59 -16.54
C SER A 625 -12.28 21.26 -17.58
N ASP A 626 -12.00 20.34 -18.51
CA ASP A 626 -12.96 19.85 -19.50
C ASP A 626 -13.80 18.66 -18.98
N GLY A 627 -13.58 18.23 -17.74
CA GLY A 627 -14.27 17.10 -17.11
C GLY A 627 -13.65 15.73 -17.40
N SER A 628 -12.58 15.64 -18.19
CA SER A 628 -11.84 14.39 -18.40
C SER A 628 -11.11 13.97 -17.12
N PRO A 629 -10.97 12.67 -16.83
CA PRO A 629 -10.34 12.19 -15.59
C PRO A 629 -8.82 12.41 -15.60
N ALA A 630 -8.26 12.66 -14.42
CA ALA A 630 -6.83 12.76 -14.17
C ALA A 630 -6.37 11.64 -13.22
N SER A 631 -5.23 11.01 -13.54
CA SER A 631 -4.65 9.90 -12.78
C SER A 631 -3.76 10.34 -11.61
N THR A 632 -3.72 11.65 -11.31
CA THR A 632 -3.10 12.20 -10.10
C THR A 632 -3.93 13.35 -9.55
N TRP A 633 -3.76 13.69 -8.28
CA TRP A 633 -4.30 14.95 -7.75
C TRP A 633 -3.44 16.15 -8.13
N PHE A 634 -4.09 17.29 -8.43
CA PHE A 634 -3.43 18.54 -8.80
C PHE A 634 -3.03 19.39 -7.58
N CYS A 635 -2.15 18.85 -6.74
CA CYS A 635 -1.66 19.56 -5.55
C CYS A 635 -0.28 19.04 -5.10
N LEU A 636 0.47 19.90 -4.40
CA LEU A 636 1.57 19.46 -3.57
C LEU A 636 1.01 18.98 -2.22
N MET A 637 1.40 17.77 -1.82
CA MET A 637 1.12 17.19 -0.51
C MET A 637 2.45 16.96 0.22
N PRO A 638 2.84 17.84 1.16
CA PRO A 638 4.18 17.81 1.76
C PRO A 638 4.55 16.50 2.45
N TRP A 639 3.58 15.80 3.04
CA TRP A 639 3.83 14.51 3.70
C TRP A 639 4.13 13.39 2.70
N ALA A 640 3.58 13.49 1.48
CA ALA A 640 3.86 12.58 0.38
C ALA A 640 5.34 12.69 -0.02
N SER A 641 5.79 13.93 -0.22
CA SER A 641 7.20 14.26 -0.41
C SER A 641 8.06 13.85 0.79
N GLY A 642 7.59 14.09 2.02
CA GLY A 642 8.28 13.72 3.26
C GLY A 642 8.60 12.23 3.34
N SER A 643 7.66 11.37 2.92
CA SER A 643 7.86 9.92 2.90
C SER A 643 9.00 9.48 1.97
N ILE A 644 9.10 10.09 0.77
CA ILE A 644 10.22 9.83 -0.15
C ILE A 644 11.50 10.41 0.43
N ILE A 645 11.48 11.67 0.88
CA ILE A 645 12.65 12.34 1.44
C ILE A 645 13.26 11.47 2.54
N GLU A 646 12.46 10.98 3.50
CA GLU A 646 12.92 10.12 4.59
C GLU A 646 13.71 8.91 4.08
N GLY A 647 13.16 8.21 3.08
CA GLY A 647 13.81 7.04 2.50
C GLY A 647 15.10 7.37 1.75
N LEU A 648 15.17 8.54 1.11
CA LEU A 648 16.35 8.95 0.34
C LEU A 648 17.48 9.47 1.23
N VAL A 649 17.18 10.23 2.29
CA VAL A 649 18.18 10.98 3.08
C VAL A 649 18.58 10.31 4.41
N GLY A 650 18.07 9.10 4.65
CA GLY A 650 18.33 8.29 5.83
C GLY A 650 19.76 7.71 5.89
N ASP A 651 19.88 6.47 6.34
CA ASP A 651 21.15 5.74 6.45
C ASP A 651 21.68 5.29 5.08
N TYR A 652 20.78 4.99 4.13
CA TYR A 652 21.17 4.61 2.76
C TYR A 652 21.90 5.74 2.02
N TRP A 653 21.65 7.01 2.39
CA TRP A 653 22.34 8.19 1.83
C TRP A 653 23.87 8.05 1.86
N GLU A 654 24.44 7.35 2.84
CA GLU A 654 25.90 7.19 2.95
C GLU A 654 26.45 6.04 2.10
N ALA A 655 25.61 5.03 1.83
CA ALA A 655 25.97 3.87 1.02
C ALA A 655 26.03 4.23 -0.47
N ASP A 656 25.16 5.13 -0.94
CA ASP A 656 25.07 5.59 -2.34
C ASP A 656 26.17 6.58 -2.74
N VAL A 657 27.06 6.94 -1.81
CA VAL A 657 28.11 7.97 -1.99
C VAL A 657 29.49 7.33 -2.05
N ARG A 658 29.58 6.01 -1.88
CA ARG A 658 30.84 5.25 -1.87
C ARG A 658 31.11 4.53 -3.16
#